data_AF-A0A2U3EC87-F1
#
_entry.id   AF-A0A2U3EC87-F1
#
_cell.length_a   1.000
_cell.length_b   1.000
_cell.length_c   1.000
_cell.angle_alpha   90.00
_cell.angle_beta   90.00
_cell.angle_gamma   90.00
#
_symmetry.space_group_name_H-M   'P 1'
#
loop_
_entity.id
_entity.type
_entity.pdbx_description
1 polymer ?
#
loop_
_entity_poly.entity_id
_entity_poly.type
_entity_poly.pdbx_seq_one_letter_code
_entity_poly.pdbx_strand_id
1 'polypeptide(L)'
;MVAIKISLALLCLGVAAKDYHFDGSAASNGDGSVSSPFNTLTGVRDLHLSAGDNILLRRGTNFTQALELRAGGSATSPITIQPYGDNGSARPVVAAQPAQLSSILIDSASHVVVQDIEVTNRGDNKTARRGVYVYAKDAGEVKGITLRGLYIHNVEGYMPSTTTGGLPVGKYANASGGIVIEAAGNSTPTYFTDVLVEDNVIEAVGRQGIYTWTNWCRRDALAQFWYTLCTQNWYPSTGLRIRGNRLTNIGGDGIVVKGHVGALTEGNRVTTFNNGSGGNNAGIWAANSDDSVFRRNVVSGGKTTKDGMSYDVDHSTSGTVFEYNVSHDNEGGFFLLCPYDKPTRNFTIRYNLSVNDRARVFQICSGNLVGGKIYKNTVIVGDGLSPQLVTAPKGLSLDVMLADNIVRKSGAGRVGWTLDSPQFNVTRNAFYGAIDTYAGAVGSVTAAPGLAAPGLRDPNAYRLLTGSPALGSAIDVSGDARADFFGNPTAAHKNLGFYSGGGTNVPQWISAFDDGSLSGWSTTGAVSVVADPAGDLGKSVQVAAGGTLTRAVTAAPSLHLDARVRVSRAGSGASVSLGTHSVSLGGVVPADVGAWLVLELTVTAAGASAVLDGKPVAVAAKTGGSGVAIAAGQATLFVDDVFVRGTMATSNGIITLRRHDLDNLRTFLTGLVVVHHTSCCYGGPGDGPYASPLAATASSAATAPLLYLNAFDQSFFMGLFFWISGRVSAQSLRRADATSRTRWGFVRSKLLRLGLPSVAYTLVVHPAVVVAALPRWTLPLVRRRLADYFATVNGVKGPVWYTANLLLLDLAAALTVPNQARRSSSCGAGESAKEQQPTDRSAPRRLPFWYDVARRWGWVGVAGASFLVRLRYPVGATIKPIALQPCYAAQYIFAYAMGFASLGLEPTFTGPFAPDPAPADRVPSAAGRRLITASLVSLASLPLIWLLPRLLTSGAHSAPHAPQGIEMASVLGGWNLYALLHAVWNEASFVLVGPALMAYFEASHGAAATSALFQAKDSYGAFLLHMAVSVLVEKALDALLTSRPFGALVNCAAWRASGMVVMTGVAGALNVVGSFATAKFLLSKLPVLRRIV
;
A
#
# COMPACT_ATOMS: atom_id res chain seq x y z
N MET A 1 -15.64 -50.45 17.64
CA MET A 1 -15.21 -49.03 17.77
C MET A 1 -13.68 -48.82 17.76
N VAL A 2 -12.89 -49.77 17.23
CA VAL A 2 -11.42 -49.65 17.12
C VAL A 2 -10.96 -49.30 15.69
N ALA A 3 -11.80 -49.51 14.68
CA ALA A 3 -11.49 -49.20 13.28
C ALA A 3 -11.54 -47.70 12.92
N ILE A 4 -12.20 -46.84 13.72
CA ILE A 4 -12.37 -45.40 13.42
C ILE A 4 -11.21 -44.55 13.96
N LYS A 5 -10.40 -45.08 14.89
CA LYS A 5 -9.26 -44.35 15.48
C LYS A 5 -7.97 -44.42 14.65
N ILE A 6 -7.89 -45.31 13.65
CA ILE A 6 -6.70 -45.42 12.79
C ILE A 6 -6.85 -44.56 11.52
N SER A 7 -8.07 -44.22 11.10
CA SER A 7 -8.30 -43.40 9.90
C SER A 7 -8.10 -41.89 10.11
N LEU A 8 -8.13 -41.37 11.35
CA LEU A 8 -7.98 -39.93 11.61
C LEU A 8 -6.52 -39.50 11.90
N ALA A 9 -5.62 -40.45 12.14
CA ALA A 9 -4.19 -40.18 12.36
C ALA A 9 -3.36 -40.23 11.06
N LEU A 10 -3.92 -40.74 9.94
CA LEU A 10 -3.26 -40.75 8.63
C LEU A 10 -3.52 -39.49 7.76
N LEU A 11 -4.36 -38.54 8.20
CA LEU A 11 -4.73 -37.35 7.43
C LEU A 11 -3.92 -36.08 7.77
N CYS A 12 -2.84 -36.19 8.55
CA CYS A 12 -1.92 -35.08 8.86
C CYS A 12 -0.44 -35.43 8.63
N LEU A 13 -0.15 -36.32 7.68
CA LEU A 13 1.15 -36.31 7.03
C LEU A 13 1.15 -35.15 6.03
N GLY A 14 1.44 -33.94 6.52
CA GLY A 14 1.90 -32.87 5.65
C GLY A 14 3.16 -33.37 4.97
N VAL A 15 3.09 -33.67 3.67
CA VAL A 15 4.26 -34.01 2.88
C VAL A 15 5.19 -32.80 2.97
N ALA A 16 6.37 -33.00 3.55
CA ALA A 16 7.38 -31.95 3.64
C ALA A 16 7.73 -31.51 2.20
N ALA A 17 7.79 -30.20 1.97
CA ALA A 17 8.24 -29.63 0.71
C ALA A 17 9.59 -30.25 0.31
N LYS A 18 9.67 -30.73 -0.93
CA LYS A 18 10.87 -31.36 -1.46
C LYS A 18 11.70 -30.37 -2.27
N ASP A 19 13.00 -30.37 -2.03
CA ASP A 19 13.96 -29.56 -2.75
C ASP A 19 14.65 -30.40 -3.84
N TYR A 20 14.49 -29.97 -5.08
CA TYR A 20 15.16 -30.57 -6.24
C TYR A 20 16.31 -29.66 -6.68
N HIS A 21 17.53 -30.13 -6.51
CA HIS A 21 18.76 -29.37 -6.80
C HIS A 21 19.25 -29.65 -8.22
N PHE A 22 19.63 -28.58 -8.90
CA PHE A 22 20.18 -28.59 -10.25
C PHE A 22 21.52 -27.85 -10.30
N ASP A 23 22.55 -28.49 -10.84
CA ASP A 23 23.89 -27.95 -11.03
C ASP A 23 24.37 -28.20 -12.46
N GLY A 24 24.33 -27.18 -13.31
CA GLY A 24 24.77 -27.29 -14.71
C GLY A 24 26.28 -27.58 -14.87
N SER A 25 27.06 -27.53 -13.80
CA SER A 25 28.49 -27.90 -13.80
C SER A 25 28.75 -29.34 -13.35
N ALA A 26 27.73 -30.07 -12.89
CA ALA A 26 27.88 -31.46 -12.46
C ALA A 26 28.20 -32.40 -13.63
N ALA A 27 29.20 -33.27 -13.45
CA ALA A 27 29.73 -34.15 -14.49
C ALA A 27 28.73 -35.21 -14.99
N SER A 28 27.77 -35.59 -14.16
CA SER A 28 26.74 -36.58 -14.47
C SER A 28 25.39 -36.17 -13.88
N ASN A 29 24.30 -36.63 -14.49
CA ASN A 29 22.95 -36.36 -13.98
C ASN A 29 22.68 -37.16 -12.70
N GLY A 30 22.39 -36.48 -11.60
CA GLY A 30 22.12 -37.10 -10.30
C GLY A 30 20.64 -37.44 -10.04
N ASP A 31 20.27 -37.47 -8.76
CA ASP A 31 18.91 -37.80 -8.27
C ASP A 31 18.11 -36.57 -7.78
N GLY A 32 18.71 -35.39 -7.84
CA GLY A 32 18.11 -34.13 -7.40
C GLY A 32 18.37 -33.78 -5.94
N SER A 33 19.11 -34.61 -5.19
CA SER A 33 19.64 -34.24 -3.87
C SER A 33 20.77 -33.21 -3.99
N VAL A 34 21.07 -32.49 -2.89
CA VAL A 34 22.18 -31.52 -2.89
C VAL A 34 23.55 -32.16 -3.16
N SER A 35 23.73 -33.42 -2.78
CA SER A 35 24.96 -34.20 -3.00
C SER A 35 25.05 -34.84 -4.39
N SER A 36 23.92 -35.02 -5.07
CA SER A 36 23.82 -35.59 -6.41
C SER A 36 22.77 -34.80 -7.21
N PRO A 37 23.05 -33.52 -7.54
CA PRO A 37 22.09 -32.67 -8.22
C PRO A 37 21.86 -33.15 -9.66
N PHE A 38 20.69 -32.83 -10.21
CA PHE A 38 20.49 -32.97 -11.65
C PHE A 38 21.42 -32.02 -12.40
N ASN A 39 21.97 -32.43 -13.55
CA ASN A 39 22.86 -31.58 -14.34
C ASN A 39 22.18 -30.97 -15.58
N THR A 40 20.89 -31.22 -15.75
CA THR A 40 20.08 -30.79 -16.90
C THR A 40 18.65 -30.45 -16.50
N LEU A 41 18.03 -29.49 -17.18
CA LEU A 41 16.64 -29.08 -16.95
C LEU A 41 15.62 -29.95 -17.71
N THR A 42 16.06 -30.83 -18.62
CA THR A 42 15.15 -31.64 -19.46
C THR A 42 14.15 -32.47 -18.65
N GLY A 43 14.55 -32.95 -17.47
CA GLY A 43 13.73 -33.79 -16.60
C GLY A 43 12.74 -33.03 -15.70
N VAL A 44 12.75 -31.69 -15.68
CA VAL A 44 11.85 -30.89 -14.82
C VAL A 44 10.38 -31.23 -15.09
N ARG A 45 10.02 -31.44 -16.36
CA ARG A 45 8.64 -31.77 -16.77
C ARG A 45 8.14 -33.11 -16.20
N ASP A 46 9.06 -34.02 -15.89
CA ASP A 46 8.79 -35.39 -15.46
C ASP A 46 8.84 -35.53 -13.94
N LEU A 47 9.18 -34.45 -13.22
CA LEU A 47 9.17 -34.42 -11.77
C LEU A 47 7.73 -34.46 -11.24
N HIS A 48 7.51 -35.31 -10.25
CA HIS A 48 6.26 -35.36 -9.51
C HIS A 48 6.29 -34.28 -8.42
N LEU A 49 6.01 -33.04 -8.82
CA LEU A 49 6.02 -31.88 -7.94
C LEU A 49 4.69 -31.74 -7.18
N SER A 50 4.79 -31.46 -5.89
CA SER A 50 3.69 -31.14 -4.98
C SER A 50 3.71 -29.68 -4.56
N ALA A 51 2.61 -29.19 -3.99
CA ALA A 51 2.53 -27.83 -3.49
C ALA A 51 3.59 -27.56 -2.40
N GLY A 52 4.43 -26.55 -2.61
CA GLY A 52 5.53 -26.16 -1.72
C GLY A 52 6.90 -26.63 -2.18
N ASP A 53 6.99 -27.51 -3.19
CA ASP A 53 8.27 -28.00 -3.70
C ASP A 53 9.11 -26.89 -4.33
N ASN A 54 10.44 -27.05 -4.26
CA ASN A 54 11.41 -26.09 -4.76
C ASN A 54 12.26 -26.70 -5.88
N ILE A 55 12.43 -25.94 -6.96
CA ILE A 55 13.43 -26.18 -8.01
C ILE A 55 14.59 -25.20 -7.75
N LEU A 56 15.72 -25.74 -7.31
CA LEU A 56 16.88 -24.98 -6.87
C LEU A 56 18.00 -25.04 -7.91
N LEU A 57 18.35 -23.90 -8.51
CA LEU A 57 19.39 -23.81 -9.55
C LEU A 57 20.72 -23.28 -8.98
N ARG A 58 21.83 -23.97 -9.18
CA ARG A 58 23.10 -23.58 -8.56
C ARG A 58 23.65 -22.29 -9.15
N ARG A 59 23.97 -21.32 -8.29
CA ARG A 59 24.66 -20.07 -8.69
C ARG A 59 25.99 -20.36 -9.39
N GLY A 60 26.34 -19.52 -10.36
CA GLY A 60 27.56 -19.64 -11.16
C GLY A 60 27.52 -20.70 -12.27
N THR A 61 26.37 -21.35 -12.49
CA THR A 61 26.20 -22.39 -13.51
C THR A 61 25.31 -21.93 -14.66
N ASN A 62 25.39 -22.62 -15.79
CA ASN A 62 24.59 -22.35 -16.99
C ASN A 62 23.85 -23.62 -17.43
N PHE A 63 22.57 -23.46 -17.75
CA PHE A 63 21.73 -24.49 -18.34
C PHE A 63 21.36 -24.10 -19.77
N THR A 64 21.70 -24.96 -20.71
CA THR A 64 21.44 -24.75 -22.13
C THR A 64 20.12 -25.40 -22.58
N GLN A 65 19.16 -25.60 -21.68
CA GLN A 65 17.86 -26.20 -21.99
C GLN A 65 16.76 -25.32 -21.41
N ALA A 66 15.60 -25.30 -22.06
CA ALA A 66 14.41 -24.69 -21.47
C ALA A 66 13.98 -25.40 -20.18
N LEU A 67 13.49 -24.61 -19.22
CA LEU A 67 12.76 -25.06 -18.05
C LEU A 67 11.27 -25.06 -18.36
N GLU A 68 10.62 -26.22 -18.33
CA GLU A 68 9.18 -26.36 -18.57
C GLU A 68 8.48 -26.86 -17.30
N LEU A 69 7.59 -26.03 -16.72
CA LEU A 69 6.82 -26.35 -15.52
C LEU A 69 5.33 -26.50 -15.86
N ARG A 70 4.74 -27.64 -15.49
CA ARG A 70 3.29 -27.93 -15.63
C ARG A 70 2.57 -28.17 -14.30
N ALA A 71 3.33 -28.37 -13.23
CA ALA A 71 2.78 -28.55 -11.89
C ALA A 71 2.56 -27.20 -11.22
N GLY A 72 1.42 -27.05 -10.54
CA GLY A 72 1.09 -25.88 -9.75
C GLY A 72 1.18 -26.13 -8.24
N GLY A 73 1.41 -25.07 -7.48
CA GLY A 73 1.35 -25.10 -6.01
C GLY A 73 -0.03 -24.76 -5.46
N SER A 74 -0.04 -24.24 -4.23
CA SER A 74 -1.23 -23.66 -3.59
C SER A 74 -0.94 -22.24 -3.09
N ALA A 75 -1.98 -21.48 -2.75
CA ALA A 75 -1.83 -20.11 -2.26
C ALA A 75 -0.92 -19.99 -1.03
N THR A 76 -0.86 -21.01 -0.17
CA THR A 76 0.00 -21.04 1.03
C THR A 76 1.35 -21.72 0.80
N SER A 77 1.46 -22.54 -0.24
CA SER A 77 2.65 -23.33 -0.57
C SER A 77 2.86 -23.32 -2.09
N PRO A 78 3.37 -22.22 -2.66
CA PRO A 78 3.65 -22.16 -4.09
C PRO A 78 4.83 -23.05 -4.46
N ILE A 79 4.90 -23.50 -5.71
CA ILE A 79 6.14 -24.07 -6.26
C ILE A 79 7.10 -22.92 -6.54
N THR A 80 8.35 -23.05 -6.10
CA THR A 80 9.35 -21.98 -6.25
C THR A 80 10.53 -22.42 -7.09
N ILE A 81 10.88 -21.62 -8.10
CA ILE A 81 12.09 -21.75 -8.90
C ILE A 81 13.05 -20.63 -8.50
N GLN A 82 14.18 -20.99 -7.90
CA GLN A 82 15.11 -20.02 -7.30
C GLN A 82 16.55 -20.52 -7.28
N PRO A 83 17.55 -19.64 -7.08
CA PRO A 83 18.93 -20.06 -6.94
C PRO A 83 19.26 -20.70 -5.57
N TYR A 84 20.31 -21.53 -5.53
CA TYR A 84 21.02 -21.94 -4.31
C TYR A 84 22.54 -21.80 -4.45
N GLY A 85 23.27 -21.84 -3.32
CA GLY A 85 24.73 -21.66 -3.27
C GLY A 85 25.15 -20.26 -2.79
N ASP A 86 26.41 -19.91 -3.03
CA ASP A 86 26.99 -18.65 -2.54
C ASP A 86 26.40 -17.41 -3.24
N ASN A 87 25.86 -16.48 -2.46
CA ASN A 87 25.27 -15.23 -2.94
C ASN A 87 26.28 -14.26 -3.55
N GLY A 88 27.59 -14.45 -3.34
CA GLY A 88 28.63 -13.72 -4.06
C GLY A 88 28.82 -14.17 -5.51
N SER A 89 28.28 -15.33 -5.88
CA SER A 89 28.38 -15.90 -7.24
C SER A 89 27.27 -15.38 -8.16
N ALA A 90 27.56 -15.39 -9.47
CA ALA A 90 26.60 -14.99 -10.50
C ALA A 90 25.29 -15.81 -10.44
N ARG A 91 24.20 -15.24 -10.96
CA ARG A 91 22.91 -15.94 -11.06
C ARG A 91 23.04 -17.19 -11.94
N PRO A 92 22.27 -18.26 -11.68
CA PRO A 92 22.17 -19.36 -12.63
C PRO A 92 21.57 -18.82 -13.94
N VAL A 93 22.15 -19.24 -15.06
CA VAL A 93 21.69 -18.86 -16.40
C VAL A 93 20.81 -19.98 -16.96
N VAL A 94 19.61 -19.62 -17.44
CA VAL A 94 18.74 -20.51 -18.22
C VAL A 94 18.66 -19.98 -19.64
N ALA A 95 19.23 -20.74 -20.58
CA ALA A 95 19.33 -20.39 -21.99
C ALA A 95 18.66 -21.46 -22.85
N ALA A 96 17.56 -21.10 -23.52
CA ALA A 96 16.89 -22.01 -24.45
C ALA A 96 17.79 -22.37 -25.64
N GLN A 97 17.67 -23.60 -26.15
CA GLN A 97 18.28 -23.98 -27.43
C GLN A 97 17.63 -23.24 -28.60
N PRO A 98 18.31 -23.09 -29.76
CA PRO A 98 17.75 -22.38 -30.92
C PRO A 98 16.37 -22.86 -31.37
N ALA A 99 16.01 -24.14 -31.21
CA ALA A 99 14.70 -24.67 -31.59
C ALA A 99 13.57 -24.39 -30.56
N GLN A 100 13.90 -23.89 -29.37
CA GLN A 100 12.97 -23.74 -28.26
C GLN A 100 12.36 -22.32 -28.22
N LEU A 101 11.04 -22.27 -28.03
CA LEU A 101 10.26 -21.03 -28.03
C LEU A 101 10.56 -20.11 -26.84
N SER A 102 10.83 -20.70 -25.68
CA SER A 102 11.02 -19.99 -24.41
C SER A 102 12.12 -20.62 -23.57
N SER A 103 12.80 -19.83 -22.73
CA SER A 103 13.78 -20.36 -21.77
C SER A 103 13.12 -20.87 -20.49
N ILE A 104 12.07 -20.20 -20.05
CA ILE A 104 11.22 -20.66 -18.95
C ILE A 104 9.78 -20.67 -19.45
N LEU A 105 9.11 -21.82 -19.37
CA LEU A 105 7.70 -22.00 -19.67
C LEU A 105 6.96 -22.40 -18.39
N ILE A 106 5.95 -21.63 -18.01
CA ILE A 106 4.94 -21.99 -17.03
C ILE A 106 3.68 -22.31 -17.81
N ASP A 107 3.34 -23.59 -17.93
CA ASP A 107 2.25 -24.09 -18.77
C ASP A 107 1.08 -24.56 -17.90
N SER A 108 0.03 -23.75 -17.87
CA SER A 108 -1.24 -23.99 -17.18
C SER A 108 -1.11 -24.27 -15.67
N ALA A 109 0.02 -23.89 -15.06
CA ALA A 109 0.32 -24.07 -13.65
C ALA A 109 -0.04 -22.83 -12.82
N SER A 110 -0.71 -23.02 -11.68
CA SER A 110 -1.03 -21.96 -10.71
C SER A 110 -0.08 -21.96 -9.52
N HIS A 111 0.01 -20.85 -8.79
CA HIS A 111 0.78 -20.68 -7.57
C HIS A 111 2.27 -21.02 -7.77
N VAL A 112 2.92 -20.26 -8.65
CA VAL A 112 4.32 -20.43 -9.05
C VAL A 112 5.09 -19.14 -8.80
N VAL A 113 6.29 -19.26 -8.22
CA VAL A 113 7.24 -18.17 -8.04
C VAL A 113 8.50 -18.48 -8.83
N VAL A 114 8.94 -17.55 -9.68
CA VAL A 114 10.24 -17.61 -10.37
C VAL A 114 11.04 -16.39 -9.97
N GLN A 115 12.23 -16.61 -9.40
CA GLN A 115 13.03 -15.50 -8.86
C GLN A 115 14.54 -15.63 -9.01
N ASP A 116 15.20 -14.48 -9.17
CA ASP A 116 16.67 -14.31 -9.13
C ASP A 116 17.47 -15.16 -10.13
N ILE A 117 16.89 -15.42 -11.30
CA ILE A 117 17.49 -16.19 -12.41
C ILE A 117 17.89 -15.26 -13.56
N GLU A 118 18.99 -15.57 -14.24
CA GLU A 118 19.38 -14.95 -15.50
C GLU A 118 18.81 -15.77 -16.67
N VAL A 119 18.20 -15.11 -17.65
CA VAL A 119 17.43 -15.75 -18.72
C VAL A 119 17.83 -15.16 -20.07
N THR A 120 18.20 -16.02 -21.02
CA THR A 120 18.56 -15.60 -22.39
C THR A 120 17.94 -16.51 -23.45
N ASN A 121 17.57 -15.96 -24.61
CA ASN A 121 17.04 -16.78 -25.70
C ASN A 121 17.52 -16.21 -27.05
N ARG A 122 18.77 -16.52 -27.38
CA ARG A 122 19.43 -16.03 -28.59
C ARG A 122 18.88 -16.69 -29.86
N GLY A 123 18.95 -15.97 -30.97
CA GLY A 123 18.19 -16.25 -32.17
C GLY A 123 18.64 -15.44 -33.38
N ASP A 124 17.93 -15.65 -34.49
CA ASP A 124 18.20 -15.00 -35.77
C ASP A 124 17.27 -13.81 -36.06
N ASN A 125 16.42 -13.43 -35.09
CA ASN A 125 15.33 -12.47 -35.23
C ASN A 125 14.28 -12.82 -36.30
N LYS A 126 14.21 -14.08 -36.77
CA LYS A 126 13.24 -14.58 -37.76
C LYS A 126 12.31 -15.65 -37.20
N THR A 127 12.42 -15.95 -35.91
CA THR A 127 11.62 -16.93 -35.19
C THR A 127 11.04 -16.31 -33.93
N ALA A 128 9.84 -16.73 -33.53
CA ALA A 128 9.27 -16.23 -32.28
C ALA A 128 10.11 -16.74 -31.10
N ARG A 129 10.47 -15.84 -30.17
CA ARG A 129 11.24 -16.20 -28.96
C ARG A 129 10.76 -15.46 -27.74
N ARG A 130 10.85 -16.13 -26.60
CA ARG A 130 10.41 -15.63 -25.31
C ARG A 130 11.49 -15.89 -24.25
N GLY A 131 11.67 -14.97 -23.30
CA GLY A 131 12.47 -15.26 -22.10
C GLY A 131 11.67 -16.17 -21.18
N VAL A 132 10.67 -15.58 -20.52
CA VAL A 132 9.68 -16.26 -19.70
C VAL A 132 8.33 -16.26 -20.44
N TYR A 133 7.71 -17.43 -20.54
CA TYR A 133 6.40 -17.62 -21.14
C TYR A 133 5.43 -18.21 -20.11
N VAL A 134 4.43 -17.43 -19.72
CA VAL A 134 3.31 -17.90 -18.89
C VAL A 134 2.17 -18.17 -19.84
N TYR A 135 1.85 -19.45 -20.06
CA TYR A 135 0.90 -19.87 -21.07
C TYR A 135 -0.20 -20.71 -20.43
N ALA A 136 -1.43 -20.52 -20.88
CA ALA A 136 -2.56 -21.34 -20.49
C ALA A 136 -3.46 -21.57 -21.70
N LYS A 137 -3.91 -22.81 -21.91
CA LYS A 137 -4.84 -23.15 -22.99
C LYS A 137 -5.93 -24.08 -22.48
N ASP A 138 -7.18 -23.66 -22.66
CA ASP A 138 -8.36 -24.44 -22.23
C ASP A 138 -8.25 -24.90 -20.75
N ALA A 139 -7.64 -24.07 -19.91
CA ALA A 139 -7.20 -24.43 -18.56
C ALA A 139 -8.12 -23.89 -17.45
N GLY A 140 -9.09 -23.02 -17.78
CA GLY A 140 -9.84 -22.31 -16.76
C GLY A 140 -9.03 -21.14 -16.17
N GLU A 141 -9.19 -20.92 -14.87
CA GLU A 141 -8.43 -19.91 -14.13
C GLU A 141 -7.00 -20.41 -13.84
N VAL A 142 -5.98 -19.64 -14.26
CA VAL A 142 -4.59 -19.80 -13.81
C VAL A 142 -4.21 -18.64 -12.90
N LYS A 143 -3.73 -18.93 -11.68
CA LYS A 143 -3.61 -17.88 -10.66
C LYS A 143 -2.35 -17.90 -9.83
N GLY A 144 -1.99 -16.75 -9.26
CA GLY A 144 -0.91 -16.64 -8.27
C GLY A 144 0.48 -16.84 -8.86
N ILE A 145 0.80 -16.16 -9.95
CA ILE A 145 2.11 -16.24 -10.61
C ILE A 145 2.96 -15.05 -10.18
N THR A 146 4.19 -15.28 -9.73
CA THR A 146 5.15 -14.23 -9.39
C THR A 146 6.44 -14.39 -10.18
N LEU A 147 6.81 -13.35 -10.94
CA LEU A 147 8.06 -13.24 -11.69
C LEU A 147 8.86 -12.07 -11.12
N ARG A 148 9.95 -12.36 -10.42
CA ARG A 148 10.62 -11.39 -9.54
C ARG A 148 12.13 -11.38 -9.67
N GLY A 149 12.73 -10.19 -9.73
CA GLY A 149 14.18 -10.08 -9.63
C GLY A 149 14.94 -10.75 -10.78
N LEU A 150 14.29 -11.08 -11.89
CA LEU A 150 14.90 -11.77 -13.03
C LEU A 150 15.81 -10.81 -13.79
N TYR A 151 16.84 -11.35 -14.43
CA TYR A 151 17.64 -10.65 -15.41
C TYR A 151 17.43 -11.30 -16.78
N ILE A 152 16.64 -10.68 -17.64
CA ILE A 152 16.22 -11.24 -18.92
C ILE A 152 16.91 -10.44 -20.03
N HIS A 153 17.79 -11.06 -20.79
CA HIS A 153 18.50 -10.34 -21.84
C HIS A 153 18.83 -11.19 -23.06
N ASN A 154 19.13 -10.52 -24.18
CA ASN A 154 19.42 -11.18 -25.47
C ASN A 154 18.33 -12.21 -25.84
N VAL A 155 17.07 -11.77 -25.78
CA VAL A 155 15.93 -12.54 -26.30
C VAL A 155 15.68 -12.06 -27.73
N GLU A 156 16.23 -12.78 -28.71
CA GLU A 156 16.32 -12.33 -30.11
C GLU A 156 15.17 -12.90 -30.95
N GLY A 157 13.95 -12.48 -30.61
CA GLY A 157 12.73 -12.91 -31.26
C GLY A 157 12.36 -12.14 -32.54
N TYR A 158 11.25 -12.54 -33.16
CA TYR A 158 10.87 -12.13 -34.50
C TYR A 158 10.74 -10.61 -34.67
N MET A 159 11.52 -10.03 -35.59
CA MET A 159 11.58 -8.60 -35.86
C MET A 159 11.81 -8.30 -37.36
N PRO A 160 11.07 -7.34 -37.97
CA PRO A 160 9.85 -6.70 -37.47
C PRO A 160 8.68 -7.70 -37.43
N SER A 161 7.59 -7.42 -36.71
CA SER A 161 6.43 -8.33 -36.71
C SER A 161 5.78 -8.48 -38.10
N THR A 162 5.35 -9.68 -38.47
CA THR A 162 4.46 -9.88 -39.63
C THR A 162 3.03 -9.61 -39.19
N THR A 163 2.39 -8.58 -39.71
CA THR A 163 0.98 -8.26 -39.39
C THR A 163 0.07 -8.29 -40.62
N THR A 164 0.61 -8.65 -41.78
CA THR A 164 -0.10 -8.72 -43.08
C THR A 164 0.27 -10.01 -43.82
N GLY A 165 -0.68 -10.58 -44.58
CA GLY A 165 -0.39 -11.70 -45.51
C GLY A 165 -0.30 -13.10 -44.88
N GLY A 166 -0.73 -13.29 -43.62
CA GLY A 166 -0.73 -14.59 -42.93
C GLY A 166 -1.00 -14.48 -41.43
N LEU A 167 -0.84 -15.58 -40.68
CA LEU A 167 -0.89 -15.54 -39.21
C LEU A 167 0.23 -14.64 -38.66
N PRO A 168 -0.08 -13.66 -37.80
CA PRO A 168 0.94 -12.75 -37.31
C PRO A 168 2.03 -13.44 -36.49
N VAL A 169 3.28 -13.02 -36.69
CA VAL A 169 4.45 -13.49 -35.91
C VAL A 169 5.13 -12.29 -35.27
N GLY A 170 5.57 -12.43 -34.02
CA GLY A 170 6.23 -11.39 -33.25
C GLY A 170 5.27 -10.43 -32.52
N LYS A 171 3.97 -10.44 -32.83
CA LYS A 171 2.90 -9.70 -32.13
C LYS A 171 1.64 -10.59 -32.03
N TYR A 172 0.72 -10.24 -31.12
CA TYR A 172 -0.53 -10.99 -30.86
C TYR A 172 -0.29 -12.41 -30.30
N ALA A 173 -1.03 -13.43 -30.77
CA ALA A 173 -0.95 -14.82 -30.29
C ALA A 173 0.41 -15.51 -30.52
N ASN A 174 1.31 -14.89 -31.29
CA ASN A 174 2.66 -15.40 -31.48
C ASN A 174 3.72 -14.34 -31.16
N ALA A 175 3.47 -13.56 -30.11
CA ALA A 175 4.35 -12.49 -29.66
C ALA A 175 5.73 -13.01 -29.26
N SER A 176 6.77 -12.23 -29.59
CA SER A 176 8.11 -12.41 -29.04
C SER A 176 8.35 -11.40 -27.94
N GLY A 177 9.05 -11.77 -26.87
CA GLY A 177 9.38 -10.80 -25.83
C GLY A 177 10.07 -11.35 -24.60
N GLY A 178 10.44 -10.47 -23.67
CA GLY A 178 11.15 -10.83 -22.45
C GLY A 178 10.24 -11.67 -21.56
N ILE A 179 9.05 -11.14 -21.27
CA ILE A 179 7.98 -11.83 -20.55
C ILE A 179 6.72 -11.79 -21.41
N VAL A 180 6.16 -12.95 -21.73
CA VAL A 180 4.87 -13.08 -22.43
C VAL A 180 3.91 -13.85 -21.55
N ILE A 181 2.72 -13.29 -21.31
CA ILE A 181 1.62 -13.94 -20.58
C ILE A 181 0.46 -14.11 -21.56
N GLU A 182 0.06 -15.34 -21.82
CA GLU A 182 -0.86 -15.66 -22.91
C GLU A 182 -1.93 -16.68 -22.51
N ALA A 183 -3.19 -16.29 -22.71
CA ALA A 183 -4.34 -17.18 -22.59
C ALA A 183 -4.87 -17.55 -23.98
N ALA A 184 -5.01 -18.85 -24.22
CA ALA A 184 -5.47 -19.43 -25.46
C ALA A 184 -6.62 -20.42 -25.21
N GLY A 185 -7.22 -20.95 -26.29
CA GLY A 185 -8.19 -22.04 -26.21
C GLY A 185 -9.47 -21.77 -27.00
N ASN A 186 -10.35 -22.77 -27.06
CA ASN A 186 -11.64 -22.67 -27.74
C ASN A 186 -12.81 -23.33 -27.01
N SER A 187 -12.54 -24.04 -25.92
CA SER A 187 -13.50 -24.91 -25.23
C SER A 187 -13.72 -24.50 -23.78
N THR A 188 -12.66 -24.08 -23.09
CA THR A 188 -12.73 -23.69 -21.68
C THR A 188 -12.23 -22.25 -21.51
N PRO A 189 -13.08 -21.31 -21.06
CA PRO A 189 -12.66 -19.94 -20.78
C PRO A 189 -11.38 -19.89 -19.96
N THR A 190 -10.32 -19.33 -20.55
CA THR A 190 -8.98 -19.33 -19.95
C THR A 190 -8.55 -17.91 -19.65
N TYR A 191 -8.15 -17.65 -18.42
CA TYR A 191 -7.81 -16.30 -17.95
C TYR A 191 -6.86 -16.38 -16.74
N PHE A 192 -6.17 -15.28 -16.47
CA PHE A 192 -5.24 -15.18 -15.33
C PHE A 192 -5.82 -14.35 -14.19
N THR A 193 -5.54 -14.76 -12.96
CA THR A 193 -5.78 -13.94 -11.75
C THR A 193 -4.52 -13.83 -10.89
N ASP A 194 -4.29 -12.67 -10.28
CA ASP A 194 -3.16 -12.43 -9.37
C ASP A 194 -1.77 -12.76 -9.97
N VAL A 195 -1.41 -12.09 -11.07
CA VAL A 195 -0.07 -12.15 -11.67
C VAL A 195 0.76 -10.95 -11.23
N LEU A 196 1.94 -11.19 -10.67
CA LEU A 196 2.90 -10.19 -10.21
C LEU A 196 4.20 -10.28 -11.02
N VAL A 197 4.54 -9.21 -11.72
CA VAL A 197 5.81 -9.05 -12.45
C VAL A 197 6.57 -7.88 -11.84
N GLU A 198 7.63 -8.14 -11.09
CA GLU A 198 8.32 -7.06 -10.37
C GLU A 198 9.83 -7.13 -10.28
N ASP A 199 10.43 -5.95 -10.15
CA ASP A 199 11.86 -5.77 -9.89
C ASP A 199 12.77 -6.53 -10.88
N ASN A 200 12.29 -6.76 -12.11
CA ASN A 200 13.03 -7.43 -13.17
C ASN A 200 13.85 -6.41 -13.97
N VAL A 201 15.02 -6.84 -14.44
CA VAL A 201 15.84 -6.12 -15.44
C VAL A 201 15.68 -6.86 -16.77
N ILE A 202 15.21 -6.16 -17.79
CA ILE A 202 14.96 -6.69 -19.13
C ILE A 202 15.71 -5.85 -20.15
N GLU A 203 16.61 -6.44 -20.92
CA GLU A 203 17.41 -5.68 -21.88
C GLU A 203 17.66 -6.40 -23.21
N ALA A 204 17.84 -5.65 -24.30
CA ALA A 204 18.16 -6.20 -25.61
C ALA A 204 17.20 -7.33 -26.03
N VAL A 205 15.91 -6.99 -26.10
CA VAL A 205 14.82 -7.93 -26.40
C VAL A 205 14.12 -7.58 -27.70
N GLY A 206 14.09 -8.53 -28.63
CA GLY A 206 13.17 -8.59 -29.77
C GLY A 206 11.96 -9.47 -29.44
N ARG A 207 10.70 -9.03 -29.46
CA ARG A 207 10.17 -7.73 -29.87
C ARG A 207 9.60 -6.94 -28.68
N GLN A 208 8.92 -7.56 -27.73
CA GLN A 208 8.22 -6.87 -26.63
C GLN A 208 8.98 -7.00 -25.32
N GLY A 209 8.89 -6.02 -24.41
CA GLY A 209 9.43 -6.16 -23.06
C GLY A 209 8.58 -7.11 -22.22
N ILE A 210 7.44 -6.60 -21.73
CA ILE A 210 6.42 -7.36 -20.99
C ILE A 210 5.11 -7.27 -21.76
N TYR A 211 4.55 -8.41 -22.15
CA TYR A 211 3.42 -8.47 -23.07
C TYR A 211 2.35 -9.44 -22.59
N THR A 212 1.10 -9.00 -22.59
CA THR A 212 -0.06 -9.85 -22.32
C THR A 212 -0.90 -10.06 -23.59
N TRP A 213 -1.49 -11.24 -23.73
CA TRP A 213 -2.38 -11.57 -24.83
C TRP A 213 -3.47 -12.56 -24.41
N THR A 214 -4.64 -12.44 -25.03
CA THR A 214 -5.70 -13.45 -24.93
C THR A 214 -6.53 -13.48 -26.20
N ASN A 215 -6.96 -14.67 -26.65
CA ASN A 215 -7.96 -14.80 -27.72
C ASN A 215 -9.41 -14.74 -27.19
N TRP A 216 -9.61 -14.79 -25.86
CA TRP A 216 -10.88 -14.62 -25.14
C TRP A 216 -11.26 -13.15 -25.04
N CYS A 217 -11.42 -12.51 -26.20
CA CYS A 217 -11.44 -11.05 -26.28
C CYS A 217 -12.63 -10.43 -27.04
N ARG A 218 -13.58 -11.22 -27.56
CA ARG A 218 -14.77 -10.71 -28.27
C ARG A 218 -15.79 -10.08 -27.32
N ARG A 219 -16.03 -8.79 -27.49
CA ARG A 219 -17.07 -8.00 -26.80
C ARG A 219 -17.58 -6.90 -27.71
N ASP A 220 -18.72 -6.29 -27.38
CA ASP A 220 -19.34 -5.24 -28.20
C ASP A 220 -18.43 -4.03 -28.45
N ALA A 221 -17.53 -3.75 -27.51
CA ALA A 221 -16.54 -2.67 -27.61
C ALA A 221 -15.30 -3.02 -28.47
N LEU A 222 -15.15 -4.26 -28.92
CA LEU A 222 -13.99 -4.71 -29.69
C LEU A 222 -13.94 -4.02 -31.07
N ALA A 223 -12.79 -3.45 -31.42
CA ALA A 223 -12.55 -2.88 -32.74
C ALA A 223 -12.66 -3.95 -33.83
N GLN A 224 -13.26 -3.62 -34.97
CA GLN A 224 -13.65 -4.58 -36.00
C GLN A 224 -12.47 -5.43 -36.50
N PHE A 225 -11.30 -4.84 -36.66
CA PHE A 225 -10.13 -5.53 -37.19
C PHE A 225 -9.63 -6.67 -36.27
N TRP A 226 -9.93 -6.62 -34.97
CA TRP A 226 -9.53 -7.65 -34.01
C TRP A 226 -10.42 -8.90 -34.03
N TYR A 227 -11.57 -8.91 -34.71
CA TYR A 227 -12.41 -10.12 -34.77
C TYR A 227 -11.74 -11.29 -35.50
N THR A 228 -10.69 -11.03 -36.27
CA THR A 228 -9.84 -12.04 -36.90
C THR A 228 -8.80 -12.66 -35.94
N LEU A 229 -8.48 -11.97 -34.84
CA LEU A 229 -7.51 -12.39 -33.82
C LEU A 229 -8.20 -12.90 -32.55
N CYS A 230 -9.26 -12.24 -32.13
CA CYS A 230 -10.15 -12.68 -31.06
C CYS A 230 -11.07 -13.75 -31.60
N THR A 231 -10.93 -14.98 -31.12
CA THR A 231 -11.75 -16.11 -31.57
C THR A 231 -12.80 -16.52 -30.54
N GLN A 232 -12.72 -16.02 -29.31
CA GLN A 232 -13.60 -16.40 -28.21
C GLN A 232 -14.24 -15.19 -27.51
N ASN A 233 -15.36 -15.44 -26.85
CA ASN A 233 -16.06 -14.44 -26.04
C ASN A 233 -15.14 -13.85 -24.96
N TRP A 234 -15.39 -12.60 -24.61
CA TRP A 234 -14.59 -11.85 -23.63
C TRP A 234 -14.60 -12.50 -22.25
N TYR A 235 -13.42 -12.93 -21.80
CA TYR A 235 -13.14 -13.37 -20.43
C TYR A 235 -11.88 -12.65 -19.94
N PRO A 236 -12.04 -11.59 -19.12
CA PRO A 236 -10.90 -10.76 -18.72
C PRO A 236 -10.01 -11.47 -17.70
N SER A 237 -8.71 -11.20 -17.79
CA SER A 237 -7.77 -11.45 -16.69
C SER A 237 -7.84 -10.33 -15.65
N THR A 238 -7.56 -10.62 -14.39
CA THR A 238 -7.63 -9.65 -13.28
C THR A 238 -6.42 -9.76 -12.35
N GLY A 239 -6.21 -8.77 -11.47
CA GLY A 239 -5.14 -8.83 -10.47
C GLY A 239 -3.71 -8.72 -11.02
N LEU A 240 -3.53 -8.32 -12.29
CA LEU A 240 -2.22 -8.07 -12.88
C LEU A 240 -1.54 -6.87 -12.22
N ARG A 241 -0.32 -7.07 -11.72
CA ARG A 241 0.54 -6.02 -11.19
C ARG A 241 1.92 -6.08 -11.84
N ILE A 242 2.31 -5.01 -12.53
CA ILE A 242 3.62 -4.86 -13.16
C ILE A 242 4.33 -3.69 -12.48
N ARG A 243 5.35 -3.95 -11.65
CA ARG A 243 5.98 -2.87 -10.86
C ARG A 243 7.49 -2.94 -10.69
N GLY A 244 8.15 -1.79 -10.65
CA GLY A 244 9.59 -1.71 -10.37
C GLY A 244 10.50 -2.32 -11.46
N ASN A 245 9.97 -2.66 -12.63
CA ASN A 245 10.75 -3.28 -13.70
C ASN A 245 11.55 -2.23 -14.46
N ARG A 246 12.73 -2.62 -14.96
CA ARG A 246 13.62 -1.81 -15.78
C ARG A 246 13.80 -2.45 -17.14
N LEU A 247 13.34 -1.76 -18.18
CA LEU A 247 13.39 -2.22 -19.56
C LEU A 247 14.30 -1.29 -20.36
N THR A 248 15.34 -1.83 -20.99
CA THR A 248 16.25 -1.05 -21.84
C THR A 248 16.46 -1.70 -23.19
N ASN A 249 16.53 -0.91 -24.27
CA ASN A 249 16.80 -1.43 -25.61
C ASN A 249 15.80 -2.53 -26.03
N ILE A 250 14.52 -2.16 -26.04
CA ILE A 250 13.42 -3.05 -26.44
C ILE A 250 13.10 -2.82 -27.92
N GLY A 251 13.02 -3.90 -28.70
CA GLY A 251 12.87 -3.84 -30.15
C GLY A 251 11.56 -3.19 -30.60
N GLY A 252 10.48 -3.45 -29.89
CA GLY A 252 9.13 -2.95 -30.12
C GLY A 252 8.55 -2.30 -28.86
N ASP A 253 7.33 -2.68 -28.50
CA ASP A 253 6.61 -2.18 -27.32
C ASP A 253 7.30 -2.52 -25.98
N GLY A 254 7.29 -1.57 -25.04
CA GLY A 254 7.85 -1.77 -23.70
C GLY A 254 6.98 -2.68 -22.83
N ILE A 255 5.85 -2.16 -22.32
CA ILE A 255 4.90 -2.89 -21.47
C ILE A 255 3.49 -2.80 -22.06
N VAL A 256 2.85 -3.95 -22.28
CA VAL A 256 1.54 -4.03 -22.95
C VAL A 256 0.53 -4.82 -22.13
N VAL A 257 -0.58 -4.17 -21.77
CA VAL A 257 -1.71 -4.75 -21.06
C VAL A 257 -2.90 -4.96 -22.00
N LYS A 258 -3.31 -6.21 -22.22
CA LYS A 258 -4.39 -6.59 -23.12
C LYS A 258 -5.32 -7.59 -22.46
N GLY A 259 -6.62 -7.38 -22.57
CA GLY A 259 -7.59 -8.34 -22.03
C GLY A 259 -7.71 -8.32 -20.51
N HIS A 260 -7.46 -7.18 -19.86
CA HIS A 260 -7.44 -7.08 -18.39
C HIS A 260 -8.51 -6.15 -17.83
N VAL A 261 -8.97 -6.45 -16.62
CA VAL A 261 -9.76 -5.53 -15.78
C VAL A 261 -8.97 -5.21 -14.52
N GLY A 262 -8.76 -3.93 -14.24
CA GLY A 262 -8.14 -3.47 -13.00
C GLY A 262 -6.62 -3.72 -12.90
N ALA A 263 -5.89 -3.75 -14.01
CA ALA A 263 -4.43 -3.92 -13.99
C ALA A 263 -3.74 -2.69 -13.36
N LEU A 264 -2.64 -2.93 -12.64
CA LEU A 264 -1.80 -1.87 -12.07
C LEU A 264 -0.37 -1.95 -12.63
N THR A 265 0.03 -0.96 -13.41
CA THR A 265 1.39 -0.80 -13.94
C THR A 265 2.05 0.39 -13.26
N GLU A 266 2.94 0.14 -12.29
CA GLU A 266 3.49 1.21 -11.44
C GLU A 266 5.00 1.20 -11.24
N GLY A 267 5.64 2.37 -11.29
CA GLY A 267 7.06 2.49 -10.92
C GLY A 267 8.03 1.78 -11.89
N ASN A 268 7.62 1.53 -13.14
CA ASN A 268 8.49 0.92 -14.14
C ASN A 268 9.28 1.97 -14.90
N ARG A 269 10.48 1.61 -15.38
CA ARG A 269 11.30 2.44 -16.25
C ARG A 269 11.50 1.75 -17.59
N VAL A 270 11.14 2.43 -18.68
CA VAL A 270 11.37 1.97 -20.05
C VAL A 270 12.25 3.02 -20.75
N THR A 271 13.44 2.61 -21.15
CA THR A 271 14.41 3.50 -21.81
C THR A 271 14.85 2.89 -23.13
N THR A 272 14.70 3.62 -24.23
CA THR A 272 14.95 3.12 -25.58
C THR A 272 14.06 1.92 -25.93
N PHE A 273 12.90 2.20 -26.49
CA PHE A 273 11.99 1.19 -27.04
C PHE A 273 11.67 1.49 -28.50
N ASN A 274 11.00 0.56 -29.17
CA ASN A 274 10.81 0.56 -30.62
C ASN A 274 12.15 0.57 -31.38
N ASN A 275 13.22 0.04 -30.77
CA ASN A 275 14.55 0.11 -31.34
C ASN A 275 14.75 -0.95 -32.42
N GLY A 276 14.79 -0.53 -33.69
CA GLY A 276 15.03 -1.43 -34.81
C GLY A 276 13.81 -2.16 -35.37
N SER A 277 12.60 -1.98 -34.82
CA SER A 277 11.39 -2.54 -35.49
C SER A 277 10.94 -1.72 -36.70
N GLY A 278 11.17 -0.40 -36.68
CA GLY A 278 10.69 0.52 -37.72
C GLY A 278 9.15 0.59 -37.86
N GLY A 279 8.41 0.02 -36.90
CA GLY A 279 6.96 -0.13 -36.93
C GLY A 279 6.24 0.59 -35.79
N ASN A 280 4.96 0.23 -35.63
CA ASN A 280 3.99 0.85 -34.71
C ASN A 280 4.09 0.22 -33.30
N ASN A 281 4.70 0.98 -32.38
CA ASN A 281 4.93 0.58 -30.99
C ASN A 281 4.91 1.80 -30.06
N ALA A 282 4.45 1.58 -28.83
CA ALA A 282 4.47 2.57 -27.74
C ALA A 282 5.23 2.05 -26.51
N GLY A 283 5.56 2.94 -25.58
CA GLY A 283 6.31 2.59 -24.39
C GLY A 283 5.51 1.73 -23.42
N ILE A 284 4.42 2.27 -22.88
CA ILE A 284 3.52 1.57 -21.93
C ILE A 284 2.06 1.84 -22.29
N TRP A 285 1.26 0.80 -22.50
CA TRP A 285 -0.10 0.98 -22.99
C TRP A 285 -1.08 -0.15 -22.68
N ALA A 286 -2.37 0.13 -22.89
CA ALA A 286 -3.46 -0.82 -22.79
C ALA A 286 -4.32 -0.86 -24.06
N ALA A 287 -4.78 -2.05 -24.44
CA ALA A 287 -5.84 -2.28 -25.41
C ALA A 287 -6.86 -3.28 -24.86
N ASN A 288 -8.12 -3.14 -25.29
CA ASN A 288 -9.22 -4.02 -24.91
C ASN A 288 -9.18 -4.38 -23.42
N SER A 289 -9.17 -3.36 -22.56
CA SER A 289 -9.00 -3.49 -21.11
C SER A 289 -9.84 -2.43 -20.38
N ASP A 290 -10.27 -2.73 -19.16
CA ASP A 290 -11.07 -1.80 -18.36
C ASP A 290 -10.40 -1.45 -17.03
N ASP A 291 -10.61 -0.22 -16.56
CA ASP A 291 -10.25 0.27 -15.22
C ASP A 291 -8.78 0.06 -14.84
N SER A 292 -7.88 0.07 -15.83
CA SER A 292 -6.45 -0.12 -15.61
C SER A 292 -5.76 1.18 -15.20
N VAL A 293 -4.79 1.10 -14.29
CA VAL A 293 -4.06 2.25 -13.74
C VAL A 293 -2.57 2.15 -14.06
N PHE A 294 -2.06 3.19 -14.70
CA PHE A 294 -0.67 3.36 -15.07
C PHE A 294 -0.10 4.55 -14.31
N ARG A 295 0.79 4.31 -13.35
CA ARG A 295 1.27 5.38 -12.48
C ARG A 295 2.74 5.36 -12.13
N ARG A 296 3.36 6.53 -11.96
CA ARG A 296 4.77 6.64 -11.54
C ARG A 296 5.74 5.89 -12.47
N ASN A 297 5.38 5.69 -13.73
CA ASN A 297 6.29 5.10 -14.71
C ASN A 297 7.16 6.20 -15.34
N VAL A 298 8.35 5.82 -15.78
CA VAL A 298 9.28 6.70 -16.52
C VAL A 298 9.50 6.09 -17.90
N VAL A 299 9.23 6.84 -18.97
CA VAL A 299 9.39 6.36 -20.35
C VAL A 299 10.21 7.34 -21.19
N SER A 300 11.29 6.86 -21.79
CA SER A 300 12.19 7.67 -22.61
C SER A 300 12.75 6.95 -23.82
N GLY A 301 13.26 7.75 -24.78
CA GLY A 301 14.03 7.25 -25.92
C GLY A 301 13.23 6.44 -26.94
N GLY A 302 11.90 6.57 -26.96
CA GLY A 302 11.04 5.92 -27.95
C GLY A 302 11.41 6.30 -29.38
N LYS A 303 11.46 5.30 -30.27
CA LYS A 303 11.84 5.47 -31.68
C LYS A 303 10.66 5.49 -32.65
N THR A 304 10.92 6.14 -33.78
CA THR A 304 10.03 6.44 -34.91
C THR A 304 8.90 7.42 -34.58
N THR A 305 8.31 7.98 -35.63
CA THR A 305 7.12 8.85 -35.56
C THR A 305 5.87 8.20 -36.16
N LYS A 306 5.93 6.89 -36.48
CA LYS A 306 4.75 6.15 -36.93
C LYS A 306 3.79 5.99 -35.75
N ASP A 307 4.34 5.47 -34.66
CA ASP A 307 3.90 5.71 -33.28
C ASP A 307 5.08 6.33 -32.51
N GLY A 308 5.67 5.62 -31.54
CA GLY A 308 6.83 6.05 -30.75
C GLY A 308 6.47 6.89 -29.53
N MET A 309 5.20 6.92 -29.14
CA MET A 309 4.73 7.67 -27.96
C MET A 309 5.09 6.93 -26.67
N SER A 310 5.24 7.72 -25.62
CA SER A 310 5.50 7.22 -24.26
C SER A 310 4.39 6.29 -23.78
N TYR A 311 3.16 6.76 -23.93
CA TYR A 311 1.96 6.10 -23.45
C TYR A 311 0.90 6.02 -24.54
N ASP A 312 0.01 5.03 -24.44
CA ASP A 312 -1.12 4.88 -25.34
C ASP A 312 -2.38 4.38 -24.60
N VAL A 313 -3.51 5.03 -24.89
CA VAL A 313 -4.85 4.54 -24.57
C VAL A 313 -5.47 4.02 -25.87
N ASP A 314 -5.26 2.73 -26.10
CA ASP A 314 -5.64 2.09 -27.36
C ASP A 314 -7.10 1.62 -27.31
N HIS A 315 -7.59 1.11 -28.42
CA HIS A 315 -8.97 0.77 -28.70
C HIS A 315 -9.61 -0.14 -27.67
N SER A 316 -10.95 -0.12 -27.70
CA SER A 316 -11.77 -1.02 -26.89
C SER A 316 -11.46 -0.89 -25.40
N THR A 317 -10.97 0.26 -24.94
CA THR A 317 -10.55 0.47 -23.55
C THR A 317 -11.52 1.43 -22.86
N SER A 318 -11.82 1.17 -21.58
CA SER A 318 -12.66 2.04 -20.76
C SER A 318 -12.06 2.30 -19.38
N GLY A 319 -12.21 3.51 -18.85
CA GLY A 319 -11.87 3.81 -17.44
C GLY A 319 -10.37 3.82 -17.11
N THR A 320 -9.50 3.75 -18.12
CA THR A 320 -8.04 3.71 -17.91
C THR A 320 -7.52 5.05 -17.37
N VAL A 321 -6.63 4.97 -16.37
CA VAL A 321 -6.02 6.14 -15.71
C VAL A 321 -4.52 6.14 -15.89
N PHE A 322 -3.96 7.19 -16.48
CA PHE A 322 -2.54 7.49 -16.47
C PHE A 322 -2.27 8.66 -15.50
N GLU A 323 -1.59 8.38 -14.39
CA GLU A 323 -1.29 9.39 -13.37
C GLU A 323 0.13 9.38 -12.82
N TYR A 324 0.71 10.56 -12.57
CA TYR A 324 2.05 10.70 -11.99
C TYR A 324 3.17 10.07 -12.81
N ASN A 325 3.02 9.95 -14.13
CA ASN A 325 4.05 9.42 -15.00
C ASN A 325 4.98 10.52 -15.50
N VAL A 326 6.20 10.13 -15.89
CA VAL A 326 7.22 11.02 -16.46
C VAL A 326 7.61 10.49 -17.82
N SER A 327 7.53 11.31 -18.85
CA SER A 327 8.10 11.01 -20.15
C SER A 327 9.14 12.05 -20.56
N HIS A 328 10.15 11.60 -21.30
CA HIS A 328 11.03 12.53 -21.98
C HIS A 328 11.67 11.96 -23.24
N ASP A 329 11.93 12.85 -24.19
CA ASP A 329 12.74 12.58 -25.37
C ASP A 329 12.23 11.44 -26.26
N ASN A 330 10.91 11.18 -26.30
CA ASN A 330 10.35 10.19 -27.20
C ASN A 330 10.09 10.81 -28.59
N GLU A 331 10.56 10.15 -29.65
CA GLU A 331 10.42 10.66 -31.03
C GLU A 331 8.95 10.81 -31.43
N GLY A 332 8.11 9.84 -31.06
CA GLY A 332 6.70 9.83 -31.40
C GLY A 332 5.85 10.80 -30.59
N GLY A 333 6.15 10.97 -29.29
CA GLY A 333 5.37 11.88 -28.47
C GLY A 333 5.07 11.45 -27.04
N PHE A 334 4.12 12.17 -26.44
CA PHE A 334 3.69 11.92 -25.07
C PHE A 334 2.60 10.84 -25.00
N PHE A 335 1.43 11.08 -25.60
CA PHE A 335 0.30 10.16 -25.60
C PHE A 335 -0.23 9.90 -27.01
N LEU A 336 -0.49 8.62 -27.28
CA LEU A 336 -1.38 8.15 -28.34
C LEU A 336 -2.75 7.82 -27.76
N LEU A 337 -3.81 8.05 -28.54
CA LEU A 337 -5.19 7.72 -28.24
C LEU A 337 -5.77 7.07 -29.50
N CYS A 338 -5.93 5.74 -29.52
CA CYS A 338 -6.19 5.00 -30.76
C CYS A 338 -7.52 4.20 -30.77
N PRO A 339 -8.69 4.84 -30.89
CA PRO A 339 -10.00 4.17 -30.75
C PRO A 339 -10.41 3.25 -31.93
N TYR A 340 -10.06 3.58 -33.18
CA TYR A 340 -10.57 2.94 -34.40
C TYR A 340 -12.10 3.08 -34.59
N ASP A 341 -12.80 2.02 -34.98
CA ASP A 341 -14.24 2.05 -35.34
C ASP A 341 -15.18 2.01 -34.12
N LYS A 342 -14.63 1.78 -32.91
CA LYS A 342 -15.38 1.79 -31.65
C LYS A 342 -14.81 2.86 -30.72
N PRO A 343 -15.65 3.59 -29.98
CA PRO A 343 -15.13 4.64 -29.12
C PRO A 343 -14.36 4.09 -27.92
N THR A 344 -13.18 4.66 -27.65
CA THR A 344 -12.47 4.54 -26.36
C THR A 344 -13.13 5.48 -25.35
N ARG A 345 -13.34 5.01 -24.12
CA ARG A 345 -14.25 5.68 -23.16
C ARG A 345 -13.60 6.00 -21.81
N ASN A 346 -14.06 7.07 -21.17
CA ASN A 346 -13.85 7.36 -19.75
C ASN A 346 -12.38 7.35 -19.27
N PHE A 347 -11.42 7.60 -20.16
CA PHE A 347 -10.01 7.62 -19.79
C PHE A 347 -9.66 8.89 -19.02
N THR A 348 -8.65 8.81 -18.15
CA THR A 348 -8.13 9.96 -17.40
C THR A 348 -6.61 10.03 -17.51
N ILE A 349 -6.08 11.16 -17.99
CA ILE A 349 -4.66 11.47 -18.07
C ILE A 349 -4.39 12.68 -17.17
N ARG A 350 -3.73 12.48 -16.02
CA ARG A 350 -3.56 13.55 -15.03
C ARG A 350 -2.24 13.54 -14.26
N TYR A 351 -1.82 14.70 -13.78
CA TYR A 351 -0.61 14.84 -12.95
C TYR A 351 0.66 14.23 -13.58
N ASN A 352 0.73 14.13 -14.90
CA ASN A 352 1.90 13.61 -15.60
C ASN A 352 2.84 14.76 -16.02
N LEU A 353 4.12 14.44 -16.16
CA LEU A 353 5.15 15.33 -16.68
C LEU A 353 5.65 14.80 -18.03
N SER A 354 5.71 15.66 -19.03
CA SER A 354 6.36 15.39 -20.32
C SER A 354 7.43 16.46 -20.58
N VAL A 355 8.64 16.02 -20.90
CA VAL A 355 9.79 16.90 -21.18
C VAL A 355 10.39 16.53 -22.53
N ASN A 356 10.29 17.42 -23.52
CA ASN A 356 10.91 17.27 -24.84
C ASN A 356 10.46 16.04 -25.65
N ASP A 357 9.25 15.52 -25.40
CA ASP A 357 8.61 14.62 -26.35
C ASP A 357 8.32 15.35 -27.68
N ARG A 358 8.65 14.72 -28.81
CA ARG A 358 8.96 15.46 -30.05
C ARG A 358 7.82 15.66 -31.01
N ALA A 359 7.36 14.62 -31.69
CA ALA A 359 6.47 14.83 -32.83
C ALA A 359 5.11 15.38 -32.40
N ARG A 360 4.51 14.81 -31.36
CA ARG A 360 3.12 15.08 -30.94
C ARG A 360 2.99 14.96 -29.41
N VAL A 361 2.25 15.86 -28.77
CA VAL A 361 1.94 15.72 -27.34
C VAL A 361 0.77 14.76 -27.19
N PHE A 362 -0.42 15.09 -27.72
CA PHE A 362 -1.55 14.18 -27.78
C PHE A 362 -1.91 13.88 -29.24
N GLN A 363 -1.69 12.64 -29.67
CA GLN A 363 -2.15 12.16 -30.97
C GLN A 363 -3.41 11.32 -30.81
N ILE A 364 -4.43 11.66 -31.60
CA ILE A 364 -5.67 10.91 -31.70
C ILE A 364 -5.69 10.22 -33.07
N CYS A 365 -5.81 8.89 -33.09
CA CYS A 365 -6.05 8.14 -34.32
C CYS A 365 -7.49 8.32 -34.81
N SER A 366 -7.81 7.79 -35.99
CA SER A 366 -9.20 7.71 -36.45
C SER A 366 -10.09 7.02 -35.42
N GLY A 367 -11.26 7.61 -35.17
CA GLY A 367 -12.28 7.08 -34.26
C GLY A 367 -12.71 8.07 -33.19
N ASN A 368 -13.82 7.77 -32.53
CA ASN A 368 -14.44 8.67 -31.56
C ASN A 368 -13.88 8.45 -30.14
N LEU A 369 -13.89 9.51 -29.32
CA LEU A 369 -13.55 9.47 -27.90
C LEU A 369 -14.76 9.93 -27.08
N VAL A 370 -15.03 9.28 -25.96
CA VAL A 370 -16.19 9.59 -25.11
C VAL A 370 -15.79 9.71 -23.64
N GLY A 371 -16.17 10.80 -22.97
CA GLY A 371 -15.92 11.02 -21.54
C GLY A 371 -14.43 11.12 -21.17
N GLY A 372 -13.55 11.49 -22.11
CA GLY A 372 -12.11 11.59 -21.87
C GLY A 372 -11.74 12.80 -21.00
N LYS A 373 -10.78 12.64 -20.09
CA LYS A 373 -10.27 13.72 -19.24
C LYS A 373 -8.76 13.82 -19.29
N ILE A 374 -8.22 14.97 -19.67
CA ILE A 374 -6.79 15.26 -19.73
C ILE A 374 -6.55 16.53 -18.91
N TYR A 375 -6.04 16.40 -17.68
CA TYR A 375 -5.93 17.57 -16.82
C TYR A 375 -4.76 17.57 -15.83
N LYS A 376 -4.34 18.78 -15.41
CA LYS A 376 -3.22 18.94 -14.45
C LYS A 376 -1.94 18.23 -14.88
N ASN A 377 -1.69 18.09 -16.18
CA ASN A 377 -0.40 17.65 -16.69
C ASN A 377 0.54 18.84 -16.88
N THR A 378 1.85 18.61 -16.90
CA THR A 378 2.84 19.63 -17.23
C THR A 378 3.69 19.15 -18.40
N VAL A 379 3.69 19.92 -19.47
CA VAL A 379 4.33 19.59 -20.75
C VAL A 379 5.35 20.69 -21.08
N ILE A 380 6.57 20.28 -21.33
CA ILE A 380 7.70 21.16 -21.54
C ILE A 380 8.27 20.85 -22.91
N VAL A 381 8.27 21.86 -23.76
CA VAL A 381 8.80 21.79 -25.11
C VAL A 381 10.01 22.69 -25.18
N GLY A 382 11.19 22.07 -25.31
CA GLY A 382 12.48 22.74 -25.39
C GLY A 382 12.74 23.46 -26.71
N ASP A 383 13.97 23.93 -26.84
CA ASP A 383 14.47 24.63 -28.01
C ASP A 383 14.51 23.72 -29.25
N GLY A 384 14.29 24.30 -30.44
CA GLY A 384 14.26 23.60 -31.73
C GLY A 384 13.05 22.69 -32.00
N LEU A 385 12.28 22.32 -30.97
CA LEU A 385 11.14 21.40 -31.12
C LEU A 385 9.87 22.09 -31.65
N SER A 386 9.09 21.39 -32.47
CA SER A 386 7.81 21.90 -33.01
C SER A 386 6.68 20.84 -33.00
N PRO A 387 6.29 20.31 -31.82
CA PRO A 387 5.22 19.33 -31.72
C PRO A 387 3.85 19.91 -32.10
N GLN A 388 2.95 19.04 -32.52
CA GLN A 388 1.51 19.32 -32.38
C GLN A 388 1.07 19.05 -30.94
N LEU A 389 0.41 20.00 -30.28
CA LEU A 389 -0.11 19.80 -28.93
C LEU A 389 -1.27 18.80 -28.93
N VAL A 390 -2.23 19.00 -29.83
CA VAL A 390 -3.25 17.98 -30.14
C VAL A 390 -3.29 17.82 -31.65
N THR A 391 -3.26 16.57 -32.12
CA THR A 391 -3.47 16.22 -33.53
C THR A 391 -4.54 15.15 -33.65
N ALA A 392 -5.51 15.36 -34.54
CA ALA A 392 -6.61 14.45 -34.82
C ALA A 392 -7.05 14.55 -36.29
N PRO A 393 -7.53 13.46 -36.91
CA PRO A 393 -8.30 13.53 -38.14
C PRO A 393 -9.52 14.45 -38.00
N LYS A 394 -9.95 15.05 -39.11
CA LYS A 394 -11.15 15.90 -39.15
C LYS A 394 -12.43 15.07 -39.04
N GLY A 395 -13.51 15.70 -38.55
CA GLY A 395 -14.85 15.10 -38.54
C GLY A 395 -15.08 14.06 -37.43
N LEU A 396 -14.21 13.98 -36.44
CA LEU A 396 -14.34 13.06 -35.31
C LEU A 396 -15.21 13.66 -34.19
N SER A 397 -16.00 12.81 -33.54
CA SER A 397 -16.70 13.13 -32.30
C SER A 397 -15.76 12.87 -31.12
N LEU A 398 -15.23 13.95 -30.55
CA LEU A 398 -14.22 13.89 -29.49
C LEU A 398 -14.76 14.56 -28.23
N ASP A 399 -15.52 13.82 -27.41
CA ASP A 399 -15.94 14.25 -26.09
C ASP A 399 -14.79 14.08 -25.09
N VAL A 400 -13.94 15.11 -25.03
CA VAL A 400 -12.72 15.16 -24.23
C VAL A 400 -12.59 16.53 -23.57
N MET A 401 -12.26 16.54 -22.29
CA MET A 401 -11.88 17.74 -21.53
C MET A 401 -10.36 17.82 -21.44
N LEU A 402 -9.77 18.91 -21.94
CA LEU A 402 -8.38 19.30 -21.72
C LEU A 402 -8.34 20.51 -20.77
N ALA A 403 -8.08 20.27 -19.48
CA ALA A 403 -8.20 21.29 -18.44
C ALA A 403 -6.99 21.43 -17.52
N ASP A 404 -6.74 22.62 -16.99
CA ASP A 404 -5.76 22.85 -15.92
C ASP A 404 -4.32 22.38 -16.21
N ASN A 405 -3.94 22.16 -17.47
CA ASN A 405 -2.59 21.73 -17.83
C ASN A 405 -1.64 22.93 -17.92
N ILE A 406 -0.34 22.71 -17.75
CA ILE A 406 0.71 23.68 -18.10
C ILE A 406 1.42 23.17 -19.35
N VAL A 407 1.49 23.99 -20.39
CA VAL A 407 2.34 23.76 -21.57
C VAL A 407 3.26 24.95 -21.76
N ARG A 408 4.57 24.68 -21.72
CA ARG A 408 5.61 25.71 -21.87
C ARG A 408 6.51 25.40 -23.06
N LYS A 409 6.58 26.32 -24.03
CA LYS A 409 7.53 26.30 -25.14
C LYS A 409 8.67 27.29 -24.91
N SER A 410 9.92 26.85 -25.08
CA SER A 410 11.12 27.70 -24.98
C SER A 410 11.97 27.63 -26.25
N GLY A 411 12.64 28.71 -26.62
CA GLY A 411 13.53 28.73 -27.79
C GLY A 411 12.81 28.63 -29.15
N ALA A 412 13.58 28.42 -30.21
CA ALA A 412 13.17 28.29 -31.60
C ALA A 412 12.20 27.12 -31.83
N GLY A 413 11.37 27.21 -32.88
CA GLY A 413 10.28 26.26 -33.13
C GLY A 413 8.96 26.71 -32.53
N ARG A 414 7.89 25.95 -32.81
CA ARG A 414 6.50 26.35 -32.51
C ARG A 414 5.63 25.15 -32.20
N VAL A 415 4.78 25.27 -31.19
CA VAL A 415 3.77 24.25 -30.87
C VAL A 415 2.48 24.58 -31.61
N GLY A 416 2.03 23.66 -32.46
CA GLY A 416 0.82 23.82 -33.29
C GLY A 416 -0.37 22.98 -32.81
N TRP A 417 -1.48 23.09 -33.54
CA TRP A 417 -2.69 22.29 -33.34
C TRP A 417 -3.22 21.76 -34.67
N THR A 418 -3.72 20.53 -34.66
CA THR A 418 -4.54 19.96 -35.72
C THR A 418 -5.76 19.34 -35.06
N LEU A 419 -6.75 20.17 -34.73
CA LEU A 419 -7.94 19.78 -33.99
C LEU A 419 -9.16 20.51 -34.56
N ASP A 420 -10.15 19.73 -34.98
CA ASP A 420 -11.41 20.21 -35.54
C ASP A 420 -12.56 19.38 -34.96
N SER A 421 -12.90 19.66 -33.69
CA SER A 421 -14.02 19.02 -33.01
C SER A 421 -14.63 19.97 -31.97
N PRO A 422 -15.92 20.36 -32.11
CA PRO A 422 -16.56 21.29 -31.19
C PRO A 422 -16.81 20.68 -29.80
N GLN A 423 -16.73 19.35 -29.66
CA GLN A 423 -16.90 18.63 -28.39
C GLN A 423 -15.60 18.59 -27.57
N PHE A 424 -14.45 18.88 -28.18
CA PHE A 424 -13.17 18.88 -27.49
C PHE A 424 -13.00 20.19 -26.69
N ASN A 425 -13.25 20.11 -25.39
CA ASN A 425 -13.30 21.26 -24.51
C ASN A 425 -11.91 21.60 -23.96
N VAL A 426 -11.34 22.73 -24.40
CA VAL A 426 -10.05 23.25 -23.91
C VAL A 426 -10.31 24.38 -22.93
N THR A 427 -10.05 24.17 -21.64
CA THR A 427 -10.42 25.14 -20.60
C THR A 427 -9.33 25.35 -19.55
N ARG A 428 -9.05 26.59 -19.19
CA ARG A 428 -8.15 26.97 -18.08
C ARG A 428 -6.77 26.31 -18.09
N ASN A 429 -6.15 26.19 -19.26
CA ASN A 429 -4.76 25.73 -19.35
C ASN A 429 -3.79 26.91 -19.28
N ALA A 430 -2.53 26.68 -18.89
CA ALA A 430 -1.46 27.66 -19.08
C ALA A 430 -0.70 27.34 -20.37
N PHE A 431 -0.77 28.24 -21.35
CA PHE A 431 -0.03 28.14 -22.62
C PHE A 431 0.99 29.28 -22.71
N TYR A 432 2.26 28.96 -22.47
CA TYR A 432 3.33 29.97 -22.43
C TYR A 432 4.43 29.69 -23.45
N GLY A 433 4.80 30.72 -24.23
CA GLY A 433 5.82 30.65 -25.28
C GLY A 433 5.22 30.62 -26.68
N ALA A 434 6.01 30.18 -27.68
CA ALA A 434 5.59 30.09 -29.07
C ALA A 434 4.61 28.92 -29.30
N ILE A 435 3.37 29.10 -28.87
CA ILE A 435 2.26 28.15 -28.98
C ILE A 435 1.13 28.82 -29.76
N ASP A 436 0.63 28.16 -30.79
CA ASP A 436 -0.48 28.67 -31.59
C ASP A 436 -1.76 28.74 -30.75
N THR A 437 -2.54 29.80 -30.95
CA THR A 437 -3.82 29.99 -30.27
C THR A 437 -4.85 29.01 -30.81
N TYR A 438 -5.55 28.31 -29.92
CA TYR A 438 -6.73 27.54 -30.28
C TYR A 438 -8.00 28.36 -30.00
N ALA A 439 -8.77 28.67 -31.05
CA ALA A 439 -9.93 29.57 -30.94
C ALA A 439 -11.00 29.08 -29.94
N GLY A 440 -11.13 27.76 -29.75
CA GLY A 440 -12.06 27.17 -28.79
C GLY A 440 -11.56 27.14 -27.35
N ALA A 441 -10.35 27.65 -27.05
CA ALA A 441 -9.80 27.65 -25.70
C ALA A 441 -10.41 28.76 -24.84
N VAL A 442 -10.91 28.40 -23.65
CA VAL A 442 -11.58 29.35 -22.74
C VAL A 442 -10.81 29.47 -21.43
N GLY A 443 -10.57 30.71 -20.97
CA GLY A 443 -10.01 30.97 -19.64
C GLY A 443 -8.55 30.55 -19.45
N SER A 444 -7.80 30.33 -20.53
CA SER A 444 -6.38 29.97 -20.48
C SER A 444 -5.49 31.12 -20.01
N VAL A 445 -4.43 30.79 -19.28
CA VAL A 445 -3.38 31.73 -18.83
C VAL A 445 -2.24 31.73 -19.85
N THR A 446 -1.81 32.90 -20.30
CA THR A 446 -0.68 33.05 -21.25
C THR A 446 0.57 33.64 -20.61
N ALA A 447 0.50 34.05 -19.35
CA ALA A 447 1.65 34.48 -18.57
C ALA A 447 2.57 33.31 -18.21
N ALA A 448 3.84 33.63 -17.91
CA ALA A 448 4.83 32.62 -17.53
C ALA A 448 4.34 31.79 -16.33
N PRO A 449 4.35 30.45 -16.39
CA PRO A 449 3.78 29.61 -15.34
C PRO A 449 4.62 29.57 -14.05
N GLY A 450 5.78 30.23 -14.01
CA GLY A 450 6.63 30.29 -12.82
C GLY A 450 7.04 28.91 -12.31
N LEU A 451 7.65 28.08 -13.16
CA LEU A 451 8.22 26.78 -12.80
C LEU A 451 9.65 26.97 -12.26
N ALA A 452 10.06 26.15 -11.28
CA ALA A 452 11.34 26.35 -10.59
C ALA A 452 12.58 26.22 -11.51
N ALA A 453 12.67 25.16 -12.31
CA ALA A 453 13.77 24.88 -13.23
C ALA A 453 13.26 24.11 -14.47
N PRO A 454 12.42 24.75 -15.30
CA PRO A 454 11.78 24.05 -16.40
C PRO A 454 12.78 23.67 -17.50
N GLY A 455 12.78 22.40 -17.91
CA GLY A 455 13.69 21.83 -18.90
C GLY A 455 14.47 20.62 -18.39
N LEU A 456 14.62 20.48 -17.05
CA LEU A 456 15.23 19.28 -16.45
C LEU A 456 14.30 18.06 -16.58
N ARG A 457 14.83 16.85 -16.52
CA ARG A 457 14.01 15.63 -16.55
C ARG A 457 13.45 15.27 -15.16
N ASP A 458 13.95 15.91 -14.09
CA ASP A 458 13.49 15.71 -12.72
C ASP A 458 12.14 16.40 -12.43
N PRO A 459 11.11 15.66 -11.96
CA PRO A 459 9.85 16.24 -11.49
C PRO A 459 9.98 17.38 -10.48
N ASN A 460 10.93 17.32 -9.54
CA ASN A 460 11.13 18.35 -8.51
C ASN A 460 11.47 19.73 -9.10
N ALA A 461 12.00 19.76 -10.32
CA ALA A 461 12.30 20.98 -11.07
C ALA A 461 11.04 21.77 -11.48
N TYR A 462 9.85 21.19 -11.35
CA TYR A 462 8.62 21.78 -11.87
C TYR A 462 7.62 22.22 -10.79
N ARG A 463 8.07 22.29 -9.53
CA ARG A 463 7.26 22.94 -8.50
C ARG A 463 7.02 24.40 -8.87
N LEU A 464 5.83 24.89 -8.53
CA LEU A 464 5.46 26.28 -8.82
C LEU A 464 6.18 27.23 -7.87
N LEU A 465 6.62 28.37 -8.41
CA LEU A 465 7.24 29.45 -7.68
C LEU A 465 6.19 30.35 -7.02
N THR A 466 6.56 31.00 -5.93
CA THR A 466 5.74 32.02 -5.28
C THR A 466 5.42 33.14 -6.26
N GLY A 467 4.15 33.53 -6.34
CA GLY A 467 3.66 34.53 -7.30
C GLY A 467 3.35 33.98 -8.70
N SER A 468 3.50 32.66 -8.93
CA SER A 468 3.10 32.04 -10.19
C SER A 468 1.60 32.24 -10.48
N PRO A 469 1.21 32.60 -11.71
CA PRO A 469 -0.20 32.71 -12.13
C PRO A 469 -0.90 31.34 -12.23
N ALA A 470 -0.14 30.24 -12.14
CA ALA A 470 -0.69 28.89 -12.09
C ALA A 470 -1.19 28.50 -10.69
N LEU A 471 -0.80 29.24 -9.63
CA LEU A 471 -1.26 28.98 -8.27
C LEU A 471 -2.74 29.35 -8.11
N GLY A 472 -3.56 28.43 -7.59
CA GLY A 472 -4.97 28.69 -7.26
C GLY A 472 -5.92 28.92 -8.46
N SER A 473 -5.46 28.65 -9.69
CA SER A 473 -6.19 28.97 -10.93
C SER A 473 -6.97 27.80 -11.56
N ALA A 474 -6.83 26.58 -11.01
CA ALA A 474 -7.47 25.37 -11.53
C ALA A 474 -8.95 25.26 -11.16
N ILE A 475 -9.71 24.51 -11.98
CA ILE A 475 -11.09 24.13 -11.68
C ILE A 475 -11.18 22.87 -10.81
N ASP A 476 -12.35 22.63 -10.24
CA ASP A 476 -12.65 21.32 -9.65
C ASP A 476 -13.03 20.34 -10.75
N VAL A 477 -12.26 19.25 -10.85
CA VAL A 477 -12.59 18.14 -11.74
C VAL A 477 -13.21 17.01 -10.92
N SER A 478 -14.42 16.57 -11.30
CA SER A 478 -15.05 15.43 -10.62
C SER A 478 -14.22 14.16 -10.78
N GLY A 479 -13.93 13.51 -9.65
CA GLY A 479 -13.08 12.31 -9.59
C GLY A 479 -11.57 12.61 -9.53
N ASP A 480 -11.16 13.84 -9.21
CA ASP A 480 -9.75 14.21 -9.04
C ASP A 480 -9.02 13.35 -7.98
N ALA A 481 -7.71 13.21 -8.13
CA ALA A 481 -6.85 12.53 -7.18
C ALA A 481 -6.86 13.24 -5.83
N ARG A 482 -6.62 12.50 -4.75
CA ARG A 482 -6.52 13.08 -3.39
C ARG A 482 -5.20 13.79 -3.13
N ALA A 483 -4.15 13.46 -3.91
CA ALA A 483 -2.82 14.03 -3.78
C ALA A 483 -2.18 14.15 -5.17
N ASP A 484 -1.30 15.13 -5.32
CA ASP A 484 -0.53 15.34 -6.54
C ASP A 484 0.66 14.36 -6.68
N PHE A 485 1.51 14.58 -7.69
CA PHE A 485 2.72 13.80 -7.93
C PHE A 485 3.64 13.69 -6.70
N PHE A 486 3.73 14.77 -5.92
CA PHE A 486 4.64 14.93 -4.78
C PHE A 486 3.97 14.57 -3.44
N GLY A 487 2.71 14.12 -3.46
CA GLY A 487 1.93 13.78 -2.27
C GLY A 487 1.27 14.98 -1.58
N ASN A 488 1.26 16.17 -2.18
CA ASN A 488 0.52 17.32 -1.64
C ASN A 488 -0.98 17.08 -1.80
N PRO A 489 -1.81 17.36 -0.78
CA PRO A 489 -3.25 17.26 -0.92
C PRO A 489 -3.79 18.21 -2.00
N THR A 490 -4.49 17.69 -2.99
CA THR A 490 -5.05 18.47 -4.12
C THR A 490 -6.14 19.43 -3.68
N ALA A 491 -6.82 19.13 -2.57
CA ALA A 491 -7.79 20.02 -1.94
C ALA A 491 -7.16 21.25 -1.26
N ALA A 492 -5.83 21.26 -1.03
CA ALA A 492 -5.16 22.38 -0.36
C ALA A 492 -4.91 23.56 -1.31
N HIS A 493 -4.46 23.28 -2.54
CA HIS A 493 -4.19 24.30 -3.54
C HIS A 493 -4.72 23.85 -4.92
N LYS A 494 -5.60 24.67 -5.50
CA LYS A 494 -6.15 24.44 -6.84
C LYS A 494 -5.20 24.97 -7.92
N ASN A 495 -4.03 24.35 -8.05
CA ASN A 495 -3.02 24.80 -9.00
C ASN A 495 -3.19 24.17 -10.39
N LEU A 496 -2.76 24.88 -11.43
CA LEU A 496 -2.54 24.31 -12.76
C LEU A 496 -1.30 23.40 -12.74
N GLY A 497 -1.29 22.43 -13.65
CA GLY A 497 -0.23 21.44 -13.75
C GLY A 497 -0.22 20.43 -12.61
N PHE A 498 0.83 19.62 -12.58
CA PHE A 498 0.90 18.43 -11.73
C PHE A 498 1.34 18.67 -10.28
N TYR A 499 1.47 19.95 -9.86
CA TYR A 499 1.90 20.36 -8.52
C TYR A 499 0.79 21.12 -7.77
N SER A 500 0.32 20.59 -6.65
CA SER A 500 -0.73 21.15 -5.78
C SER A 500 -0.21 21.58 -4.41
N GLY A 501 1.08 21.89 -4.27
CA GLY A 501 1.64 22.51 -3.06
C GLY A 501 1.64 24.04 -3.11
N GLY A 502 2.11 24.68 -2.04
CA GLY A 502 2.31 26.13 -1.99
C GLY A 502 3.49 26.60 -2.86
N GLY A 503 3.52 27.89 -3.20
CA GLY A 503 4.62 28.47 -3.97
C GLY A 503 6.00 28.23 -3.32
N THR A 504 6.98 27.86 -4.13
CA THR A 504 8.37 27.62 -3.73
C THR A 504 9.28 28.80 -4.10
N ASN A 505 10.53 28.78 -3.64
CA ASN A 505 11.52 29.81 -3.96
C ASN A 505 12.24 29.51 -5.28
N VAL A 506 12.77 30.57 -5.90
CA VAL A 506 13.65 30.45 -7.06
C VAL A 506 14.90 29.66 -6.65
N PRO A 507 15.38 28.73 -7.49
CA PRO A 507 16.61 27.98 -7.23
C PRO A 507 17.81 28.91 -7.23
N GLN A 508 18.86 28.58 -6.49
CA GLN A 508 20.08 29.37 -6.53
C GLN A 508 20.80 29.23 -7.87
N TRP A 509 20.82 28.00 -8.41
CA TRP A 509 21.35 27.71 -9.73
C TRP A 509 20.85 26.35 -10.24
N ILE A 510 21.01 26.16 -11.54
CA ILE A 510 20.57 24.98 -12.32
C ILE A 510 21.73 24.55 -13.24
N SER A 511 21.88 23.25 -13.47
CA SER A 511 22.77 22.67 -14.48
C SER A 511 22.11 21.48 -15.16
N ALA A 512 21.74 21.64 -16.44
CA ALA A 512 21.20 20.59 -17.30
C ALA A 512 22.26 19.92 -18.19
N PHE A 513 23.41 20.58 -18.41
CA PHE A 513 24.53 20.12 -19.26
C PHE A 513 24.23 19.86 -20.75
N ASP A 514 22.97 19.87 -21.17
CA ASP A 514 22.55 19.70 -22.57
C ASP A 514 23.18 20.72 -23.54
N ASP A 515 23.56 21.90 -23.06
CA ASP A 515 24.29 22.92 -23.83
C ASP A 515 25.76 22.56 -24.12
N GLY A 516 26.28 21.48 -23.53
CA GLY A 516 27.67 21.08 -23.64
C GLY A 516 28.63 21.83 -22.71
N SER A 517 28.11 22.61 -21.76
CA SER A 517 28.90 23.51 -20.94
C SER A 517 29.10 23.01 -19.51
N LEU A 518 30.30 23.21 -18.96
CA LEU A 518 30.60 23.08 -17.53
C LEU A 518 30.66 24.45 -16.84
N SER A 519 30.08 25.48 -17.43
CA SER A 519 30.11 26.83 -16.88
C SER A 519 29.62 26.86 -15.43
N GLY A 520 30.40 27.51 -14.56
CA GLY A 520 30.14 27.59 -13.12
C GLY A 520 30.60 26.37 -12.30
N TRP A 521 31.14 25.33 -12.93
CA TRP A 521 31.75 24.19 -12.25
C TRP A 521 33.28 24.25 -12.30
N SER A 522 33.93 23.87 -11.21
CA SER A 522 35.36 23.60 -11.14
C SER A 522 35.59 22.09 -11.14
N THR A 523 36.53 21.63 -11.97
CA THR A 523 36.79 20.20 -12.17
C THR A 523 38.18 19.80 -11.68
N THR A 524 38.33 18.55 -11.28
CA THR A 524 39.63 17.91 -10.99
C THR A 524 39.61 16.52 -11.61
N GLY A 525 40.73 16.10 -12.21
CA GLY A 525 40.79 14.86 -12.99
C GLY A 525 40.11 14.99 -14.36
N ALA A 526 39.88 13.86 -15.03
CA ALA A 526 39.23 13.85 -16.34
C ALA A 526 37.71 13.99 -16.20
N VAL A 527 37.20 15.15 -16.62
CA VAL A 527 35.77 15.50 -16.62
C VAL A 527 35.41 16.11 -17.96
N SER A 528 34.36 15.61 -18.60
CA SER A 528 33.87 16.10 -19.89
C SER A 528 32.36 16.00 -19.99
N VAL A 529 31.75 16.84 -20.83
CA VAL A 529 30.35 16.69 -21.21
C VAL A 529 30.28 15.74 -22.40
N VAL A 530 29.46 14.71 -22.30
CA VAL A 530 29.31 13.65 -23.30
C VAL A 530 27.84 13.46 -23.65
N ALA A 531 27.55 12.71 -24.71
CA ALA A 531 26.18 12.27 -24.99
C ALA A 531 25.65 11.41 -23.83
N ASP A 532 24.34 11.47 -23.56
CA ASP A 532 23.73 10.71 -22.46
C ASP A 532 24.01 9.19 -22.64
N PRO A 533 24.65 8.54 -21.65
CA PRO A 533 25.03 7.12 -21.72
C PRO A 533 23.83 6.15 -21.69
N ALA A 534 22.61 6.62 -21.43
CA ALA A 534 21.38 5.82 -21.50
C ALA A 534 20.84 5.67 -22.93
N GLY A 535 21.41 6.37 -23.90
CA GLY A 535 20.82 6.51 -25.24
C GLY A 535 19.62 7.46 -25.26
N ASP A 536 19.36 8.15 -24.16
CA ASP A 536 18.45 9.30 -24.11
C ASP A 536 19.04 10.44 -24.96
N LEU A 537 18.19 11.35 -25.44
CA LEU A 537 18.66 12.48 -26.24
C LEU A 537 19.05 13.62 -25.30
N GLY A 538 20.26 14.14 -25.47
CA GLY A 538 20.85 15.18 -24.60
C GLY A 538 22.32 14.92 -24.29
N LYS A 539 22.82 15.62 -23.27
CA LYS A 539 24.19 15.45 -22.78
C LYS A 539 24.23 15.32 -21.27
N SER A 540 25.25 14.66 -20.76
CA SER A 540 25.52 14.52 -19.34
C SER A 540 27.00 14.74 -19.07
N VAL A 541 27.35 15.07 -17.84
CA VAL A 541 28.76 15.13 -17.45
C VAL A 541 29.25 13.73 -17.17
N GLN A 542 30.33 13.33 -17.80
CA GLN A 542 31.13 12.17 -17.42
C GLN A 542 32.26 12.62 -16.48
N VAL A 543 32.30 12.00 -15.31
CA VAL A 543 33.36 12.15 -14.31
C VAL A 543 34.12 10.82 -14.30
N ALA A 544 35.35 10.81 -14.84
CA ALA A 544 36.17 9.61 -14.83
C ALA A 544 36.59 9.23 -13.40
N ALA A 545 37.06 8.00 -13.20
CA ALA A 545 37.58 7.55 -11.91
C ALA A 545 38.64 8.53 -11.36
N GLY A 546 38.54 8.86 -10.07
CA GLY A 546 39.34 9.87 -9.38
C GLY A 546 38.91 11.32 -9.64
N GLY A 547 38.02 11.56 -10.61
CA GLY A 547 37.55 12.89 -10.97
C GLY A 547 36.53 13.47 -9.99
N THR A 548 36.42 14.80 -9.95
CA THR A 548 35.46 15.54 -9.12
C THR A 548 34.94 16.79 -9.82
N LEU A 549 33.66 17.08 -9.67
CA LEU A 549 33.04 18.37 -9.96
C LEU A 549 32.71 19.11 -8.68
N THR A 550 32.95 20.42 -8.65
CA THR A 550 32.58 21.28 -7.53
C THR A 550 31.94 22.57 -8.01
N ARG A 551 30.97 23.07 -7.25
CA ARG A 551 30.31 24.35 -7.51
C ARG A 551 29.90 25.02 -6.20
N ALA A 552 30.16 26.31 -6.08
CA ALA A 552 29.80 27.08 -4.90
C ALA A 552 28.27 27.19 -4.74
N VAL A 553 27.81 27.24 -3.48
CA VAL A 553 26.42 27.48 -3.11
C VAL A 553 26.38 28.66 -2.14
N THR A 554 25.41 29.55 -2.27
CA THR A 554 25.22 30.65 -1.32
C THR A 554 24.66 30.09 -0.03
N ALA A 555 25.29 30.41 1.11
CA ALA A 555 24.86 29.94 2.42
C ALA A 555 23.39 30.28 2.68
N ALA A 556 22.63 29.29 3.15
CA ALA A 556 21.24 29.44 3.53
C ALA A 556 20.93 28.59 4.78
N PRO A 557 19.92 28.95 5.59
CA PRO A 557 19.54 28.21 6.80
C PRO A 557 19.17 26.74 6.51
N SER A 558 18.67 26.49 5.29
CA SER A 558 18.36 25.18 4.79
C SER A 558 18.58 25.14 3.28
N LEU A 559 19.21 24.07 2.79
CA LEU A 559 19.49 23.81 1.39
C LEU A 559 18.91 22.45 0.99
N HIS A 560 18.50 22.34 -0.27
CA HIS A 560 18.08 21.10 -0.88
C HIS A 560 18.73 20.96 -2.25
N LEU A 561 19.40 19.84 -2.46
CA LEU A 561 20.06 19.44 -3.70
C LEU A 561 19.27 18.28 -4.32
N ASP A 562 18.95 18.42 -5.60
CA ASP A 562 18.48 17.35 -6.45
C ASP A 562 19.56 17.10 -7.52
N ALA A 563 19.98 15.84 -7.69
CA ALA A 563 20.98 15.46 -8.67
C ALA A 563 20.67 14.10 -9.31
N ARG A 564 20.63 14.03 -10.64
CA ARG A 564 20.50 12.77 -11.36
C ARG A 564 21.89 12.18 -11.59
N VAL A 565 22.12 10.98 -11.10
CA VAL A 565 23.43 10.31 -11.10
C VAL A 565 23.34 8.91 -11.67
N ARG A 566 24.36 8.49 -12.42
CA ARG A 566 24.50 7.13 -12.95
C ARG A 566 25.92 6.64 -12.74
N VAL A 567 26.07 5.53 -12.04
CA VAL A 567 27.39 4.92 -11.78
C VAL A 567 27.65 3.76 -12.74
N SER A 568 28.88 3.66 -13.24
CA SER A 568 29.32 2.54 -14.08
C SER A 568 29.63 1.27 -13.29
N ARG A 569 29.74 1.36 -11.96
CA ARG A 569 30.10 0.24 -11.08
C ARG A 569 29.57 0.45 -9.66
N ALA A 570 28.97 -0.60 -9.10
CA ALA A 570 28.54 -0.67 -7.69
C ALA A 570 29.74 -0.60 -6.73
N GLY A 571 29.53 -0.13 -5.49
CA GLY A 571 30.57 -0.11 -4.45
C GLY A 571 31.80 0.75 -4.76
N SER A 572 31.66 1.73 -5.66
CA SER A 572 32.77 2.47 -6.27
C SER A 572 33.34 3.62 -5.46
N GLY A 573 32.81 3.92 -4.27
CA GLY A 573 33.22 5.10 -3.49
C GLY A 573 32.82 6.44 -4.10
N ALA A 574 31.98 6.44 -5.14
CA ALA A 574 31.37 7.65 -5.68
C ALA A 574 30.53 8.36 -4.60
N SER A 575 30.52 9.68 -4.59
CA SER A 575 29.80 10.46 -3.58
C SER A 575 29.31 11.81 -4.11
N VAL A 576 28.26 12.30 -3.48
CA VAL A 576 27.70 13.65 -3.71
C VAL A 576 27.64 14.37 -2.37
N SER A 577 28.20 15.57 -2.30
CA SER A 577 28.23 16.40 -1.10
C SER A 577 27.50 17.73 -1.32
N LEU A 578 26.90 18.25 -0.24
CA LEU A 578 26.35 19.60 -0.13
C LEU A 578 26.87 20.22 1.16
N GLY A 579 27.78 21.18 1.05
CA GLY A 579 28.51 21.73 2.19
C GLY A 579 29.32 20.64 2.91
N THR A 580 29.16 20.57 4.23
CA THR A 580 29.83 19.60 5.10
C THR A 580 29.11 18.25 5.20
N HIS A 581 28.16 17.97 4.30
CA HIS A 581 27.37 16.74 4.29
C HIS A 581 27.62 15.97 3.00
N SER A 582 27.81 14.66 3.08
CA SER A 582 28.12 13.81 1.94
C SER A 582 27.31 12.53 1.94
N VAL A 583 26.83 12.14 0.77
CA VAL A 583 26.14 10.88 0.51
C VAL A 583 27.05 9.99 -0.29
N SER A 584 27.31 8.79 0.21
CA SER A 584 28.01 7.76 -0.55
C SER A 584 27.04 7.05 -1.49
N LEU A 585 27.39 6.96 -2.77
CA LEU A 585 26.71 6.14 -3.77
C LEU A 585 27.21 4.68 -3.74
N GLY A 586 28.00 4.30 -2.74
CA GLY A 586 28.49 2.92 -2.57
C GLY A 586 27.41 1.88 -2.28
N GLY A 587 26.20 2.31 -1.88
CA GLY A 587 25.03 1.45 -1.66
C GLY A 587 24.24 1.08 -2.93
N VAL A 588 24.66 1.55 -4.10
CA VAL A 588 24.10 1.13 -5.39
C VAL A 588 24.37 -0.36 -5.58
N VAL A 589 23.30 -1.16 -5.72
CA VAL A 589 23.39 -2.61 -5.96
C VAL A 589 23.68 -2.90 -7.44
N PRO A 590 24.16 -4.10 -7.81
CA PRO A 590 24.39 -4.45 -9.21
C PRO A 590 23.21 -4.17 -10.15
N ALA A 591 21.97 -4.35 -9.68
CA ALA A 591 20.75 -4.07 -10.46
C ALA A 591 20.49 -2.58 -10.76
N ASP A 592 21.18 -1.68 -10.05
CA ASP A 592 21.07 -0.22 -10.20
C ASP A 592 22.27 0.35 -11.00
N VAL A 593 23.28 -0.45 -11.32
CA VAL A 593 24.44 -0.04 -12.13
C VAL A 593 23.98 0.26 -13.55
N GLY A 594 24.45 1.38 -14.11
CA GLY A 594 24.01 1.83 -15.43
C GLY A 594 22.60 2.42 -15.46
N ALA A 595 21.88 2.48 -14.34
CA ALA A 595 20.61 3.21 -14.25
C ALA A 595 20.84 4.66 -13.81
N TRP A 596 19.99 5.56 -14.30
CA TRP A 596 19.88 6.91 -13.74
C TRP A 596 19.16 6.86 -12.38
N LEU A 597 19.74 7.47 -11.35
CA LEU A 597 19.18 7.54 -9.99
C LEU A 597 19.01 9.00 -9.61
N VAL A 598 17.93 9.35 -8.93
CA VAL A 598 17.72 10.72 -8.43
C VAL A 598 18.15 10.79 -6.98
N LEU A 599 19.16 11.61 -6.68
CA LEU A 599 19.58 11.89 -5.31
C LEU A 599 18.96 13.21 -4.84
N GLU A 600 18.12 13.13 -3.82
CA GLU A 600 17.63 14.29 -3.06
C GLU A 600 18.42 14.39 -1.76
N LEU A 601 19.12 15.49 -1.51
CA LEU A 601 19.87 15.76 -0.27
C LEU A 601 19.37 17.07 0.34
N THR A 602 18.73 16.96 1.51
CA THR A 602 18.26 18.12 2.29
C THR A 602 19.18 18.35 3.47
N VAL A 603 19.66 19.58 3.63
CA VAL A 603 20.47 20.04 4.75
C VAL A 603 19.71 21.16 5.45
N THR A 604 19.54 21.06 6.77
CA THR A 604 18.87 22.07 7.60
C THR A 604 19.69 22.33 8.84
N ALA A 605 19.36 23.40 9.59
CA ALA A 605 19.92 23.63 10.92
C ALA A 605 19.74 22.45 11.91
N ALA A 606 18.74 21.58 11.70
CA ALA A 606 18.46 20.43 12.54
C ALA A 606 19.19 19.13 12.12
N GLY A 607 19.92 19.16 11.00
CA GLY A 607 20.61 18.01 10.43
C GLY A 607 20.36 17.83 8.94
N ALA A 608 20.86 16.73 8.37
CA ALA A 608 20.76 16.41 6.95
C ALA A 608 20.08 15.05 6.73
N SER A 609 19.36 14.93 5.62
CA SER A 609 18.70 13.69 5.17
C SER A 609 18.83 13.55 3.67
N ALA A 610 19.02 12.33 3.18
CA ALA A 610 19.09 12.06 1.76
C ALA A 610 18.24 10.86 1.34
N VAL A 611 17.80 10.89 0.08
CA VAL A 611 17.00 9.87 -0.58
C VAL A 611 17.59 9.64 -1.96
N LEU A 612 17.90 8.40 -2.32
CA LEU A 612 18.35 7.98 -3.65
C LEU A 612 17.25 7.13 -4.29
N ASP A 613 16.65 7.63 -5.37
CA ASP A 613 15.54 7.01 -6.11
C ASP A 613 14.39 6.59 -5.18
N GLY A 614 13.98 7.51 -4.28
CA GLY A 614 12.95 7.29 -3.27
C GLY A 614 13.39 6.46 -2.04
N LYS A 615 14.61 5.93 -2.00
CA LYS A 615 15.15 5.13 -0.88
C LYS A 615 16.02 5.99 0.04
N PRO A 616 15.77 6.04 1.36
CA PRO A 616 16.63 6.80 2.27
C PRO A 616 18.07 6.29 2.25
N VAL A 617 19.04 7.20 2.14
CA VAL A 617 20.47 6.89 2.15
C VAL A 617 21.19 7.68 3.26
N ALA A 618 22.24 7.09 3.82
CA ALA A 618 22.97 7.70 4.92
C ALA A 618 23.72 8.96 4.46
N VAL A 619 23.69 9.99 5.32
CA VAL A 619 24.46 11.22 5.14
C VAL A 619 25.60 11.24 6.15
N ALA A 620 26.82 11.30 5.67
CA ALA A 620 28.03 11.42 6.48
C ALA A 620 28.45 12.88 6.61
N ALA A 621 29.07 13.23 7.73
CA ALA A 621 29.77 14.50 7.88
C ALA A 621 31.08 14.46 7.07
N LYS A 622 31.41 15.58 6.43
CA LYS A 622 32.63 15.79 5.64
C LYS A 622 33.37 17.00 6.19
N THR A 623 34.68 16.88 6.34
CA THR A 623 35.57 17.99 6.74
C THR A 623 35.84 18.92 5.56
N GLY A 624 35.47 20.19 5.69
CA GLY A 624 35.67 21.21 4.66
C GLY A 624 34.66 21.15 3.49
N GLY A 625 34.52 22.27 2.78
CA GLY A 625 33.62 22.44 1.64
C GLY A 625 32.37 23.28 1.97
N SER A 626 32.12 24.32 1.15
CA SER A 626 30.97 25.24 1.28
C SER A 626 29.95 25.11 0.15
N GLY A 627 30.13 24.16 -0.77
CA GLY A 627 29.31 24.03 -1.99
C GLY A 627 28.92 22.58 -2.31
N VAL A 628 28.48 22.35 -3.55
CA VAL A 628 28.22 21.00 -4.07
C VAL A 628 29.53 20.39 -4.54
N ALA A 629 29.76 19.13 -4.22
CA ALA A 629 30.87 18.35 -4.75
C ALA A 629 30.38 16.97 -5.21
N ILE A 630 30.72 16.55 -6.42
CA ILE A 630 30.35 15.26 -6.98
C ILE A 630 31.63 14.53 -7.39
N ALA A 631 31.95 13.45 -6.70
CA ALA A 631 33.20 12.70 -6.86
C ALA A 631 32.93 11.28 -7.35
N ALA A 632 33.69 10.83 -8.36
CA ALA A 632 33.45 9.54 -9.02
C ALA A 632 34.03 8.33 -8.26
N GLY A 633 34.95 8.57 -7.32
CA GLY A 633 35.65 7.49 -6.61
C GLY A 633 36.45 6.62 -7.59
N GLN A 634 36.22 5.30 -7.58
CA GLN A 634 36.84 4.31 -8.46
C GLN A 634 36.00 3.98 -9.71
N ALA A 635 34.81 4.58 -9.89
CA ALA A 635 33.97 4.36 -11.07
C ALA A 635 33.99 5.57 -12.00
N THR A 636 33.43 5.38 -13.19
CA THR A 636 32.93 6.50 -13.98
C THR A 636 31.54 6.85 -13.45
N LEU A 637 31.36 8.12 -13.09
CA LEU A 637 30.09 8.67 -12.66
C LEU A 637 29.56 9.60 -13.74
N PHE A 638 28.31 9.42 -14.13
CA PHE A 638 27.61 10.35 -15.00
C PHE A 638 26.65 11.18 -14.15
N VAL A 639 26.58 12.47 -14.44
CA VAL A 639 25.75 13.43 -13.72
C VAL A 639 24.92 14.20 -14.73
N ASP A 640 23.64 14.29 -14.44
CA ASP A 640 22.65 15.03 -15.20
C ASP A 640 21.74 15.80 -14.23
N ASP A 641 21.05 16.83 -14.74
CA ASP A 641 20.02 17.60 -14.00
C ASP A 641 20.36 17.90 -12.52
N VAL A 642 21.30 18.83 -12.29
CA VAL A 642 21.67 19.25 -10.93
C VAL A 642 21.03 20.58 -10.57
N PHE A 643 20.39 20.62 -9.42
CA PHE A 643 19.62 21.77 -8.97
C PHE A 643 19.77 21.98 -7.46
N VAL A 644 19.97 23.23 -7.02
CA VAL A 644 20.03 23.59 -5.59
C VAL A 644 19.08 24.74 -5.28
N ARG A 645 18.32 24.61 -4.18
CA ARG A 645 17.43 25.66 -3.65
C ARG A 645 17.60 25.89 -2.15
N GLY A 646 17.30 27.11 -1.71
CA GLY A 646 17.06 27.41 -0.29
C GLY A 646 15.62 27.04 0.10
N THR A 647 15.44 26.30 1.19
CA THR A 647 14.09 25.91 1.64
C THR A 647 13.53 26.90 2.67
N MET A 648 12.22 27.22 2.59
CA MET A 648 11.53 27.85 3.72
C MET A 648 11.38 26.83 4.86
N ALA A 649 11.51 27.29 6.10
CA ALA A 649 11.25 26.48 7.28
C ALA A 649 9.76 26.09 7.35
N THR A 650 9.39 24.97 6.73
CA THR A 650 8.10 24.33 6.97
C THR A 650 8.26 22.87 7.37
N SER A 651 7.40 22.51 8.32
CA SER A 651 7.39 21.34 9.20
C SER A 651 8.02 20.05 8.65
N ASN A 652 8.92 19.48 9.45
CA ASN A 652 9.42 18.10 9.43
C ASN A 652 8.40 17.08 8.91
N GLY A 653 8.39 16.87 7.60
CA GLY A 653 7.71 15.78 6.93
C GLY A 653 8.53 14.50 7.05
N ILE A 654 8.63 13.95 8.27
CA ILE A 654 8.86 12.51 8.37
C ILE A 654 7.62 11.88 7.74
N ILE A 655 7.78 11.26 6.57
CA ILE A 655 6.75 10.42 5.95
C ILE A 655 6.46 9.27 6.92
N THR A 656 5.56 9.50 7.86
CA THR A 656 4.77 8.41 8.42
C THR A 656 3.61 8.24 7.46
N LEU A 657 3.63 7.17 6.67
CA LEU A 657 2.44 6.66 5.97
C LEU A 657 1.34 6.53 7.03
N ARG A 658 0.46 7.54 7.11
CA ARG A 658 -0.64 7.55 8.06
C ARG A 658 -1.61 6.45 7.64
N ARG A 659 -1.74 5.43 8.49
CA ARG A 659 -2.63 4.30 8.25
C ARG A 659 -4.08 4.70 8.53
N HIS A 660 -4.78 5.11 7.48
CA HIS A 660 -6.17 5.57 7.58
C HIS A 660 -7.14 4.44 7.96
N ASP A 661 -6.83 3.20 7.59
CA ASP A 661 -7.51 2.00 8.07
C ASP A 661 -7.49 1.86 9.60
N LEU A 662 -6.36 2.10 10.26
CA LEU A 662 -6.28 2.10 11.73
C LEU A 662 -7.05 3.27 12.36
N ASP A 663 -6.97 4.45 11.74
CA ASP A 663 -7.72 5.64 12.19
C ASP A 663 -9.24 5.40 12.11
N ASN A 664 -9.72 4.78 11.02
CA ASN A 664 -11.12 4.45 10.82
C ASN A 664 -11.56 3.31 11.74
N LEU A 665 -10.74 2.27 11.92
CA LEU A 665 -11.01 1.18 12.86
C LEU A 665 -11.13 1.73 14.29
N ARG A 666 -10.22 2.59 14.73
CA ARG A 666 -10.31 3.24 16.05
C ARG A 666 -11.60 4.06 16.20
N THR A 667 -12.01 4.77 15.14
CA THR A 667 -13.25 5.55 15.14
C THR A 667 -14.47 4.63 15.29
N PHE A 668 -14.50 3.53 14.56
CA PHE A 668 -15.55 2.51 14.66
C PHE A 668 -15.61 1.86 16.04
N LEU A 669 -14.47 1.40 16.57
CA LEU A 669 -14.38 0.80 17.90
C LEU A 669 -14.82 1.78 19.00
N THR A 670 -14.56 3.09 18.81
CA THR A 670 -15.05 4.12 19.74
C THR A 670 -16.57 4.19 19.71
N GLY A 671 -17.19 4.16 18.54
CA GLY A 671 -18.64 4.08 18.42
C GLY A 671 -19.22 2.81 19.07
N LEU A 672 -18.52 1.69 18.92
CA LEU A 672 -18.90 0.41 19.50
C LEU A 672 -18.88 0.45 21.04
N VAL A 673 -17.85 1.07 21.66
CA VAL A 673 -17.81 1.33 23.12
C VAL A 673 -19.06 2.10 23.60
N VAL A 674 -19.50 3.09 22.82
CA VAL A 674 -20.70 3.87 23.18
C VAL A 674 -21.95 3.00 23.14
N VAL A 675 -22.11 2.18 22.10
CA VAL A 675 -23.24 1.24 21.98
C VAL A 675 -23.21 0.20 23.11
N HIS A 676 -22.02 -0.30 23.48
CA HIS A 676 -21.83 -1.22 24.59
C HIS A 676 -22.32 -0.65 25.93
N HIS A 677 -21.89 0.55 26.29
CA HIS A 677 -22.35 1.17 27.54
C HIS A 677 -23.83 1.56 27.47
N THR A 678 -24.35 1.89 26.29
CA THR A 678 -25.78 2.14 26.10
C THR A 678 -26.61 0.88 26.36
N SER A 679 -26.14 -0.31 25.93
CA SER A 679 -26.87 -1.55 26.22
C SER A 679 -26.86 -1.88 27.72
N CYS A 680 -25.79 -1.54 28.45
CA CYS A 680 -25.76 -1.66 29.91
C CYS A 680 -26.85 -0.80 30.58
N CYS A 681 -27.17 0.38 30.03
CA CYS A 681 -28.26 1.22 30.54
C CYS A 681 -29.64 0.54 30.45
N TYR A 682 -29.82 -0.36 29.47
CA TYR A 682 -31.09 -1.05 29.19
C TYR A 682 -31.10 -2.52 29.63
N GLY A 683 -30.19 -2.92 30.53
CA GLY A 683 -30.19 -4.25 31.16
C GLY A 683 -29.18 -5.25 30.58
N GLY A 684 -28.28 -4.81 29.69
CA GLY A 684 -27.10 -5.59 29.32
C GLY A 684 -26.10 -5.70 30.50
N PRO A 685 -25.28 -6.76 30.56
CA PRO A 685 -24.28 -6.91 31.60
C PRO A 685 -23.17 -5.86 31.49
N GLY A 686 -22.75 -5.29 32.63
CA GLY A 686 -21.69 -4.29 32.71
C GLY A 686 -22.11 -3.01 33.45
N ASP A 687 -21.19 -2.06 33.56
CA ASP A 687 -21.44 -0.79 34.24
C ASP A 687 -21.86 0.28 33.23
N GLY A 688 -23.15 0.65 33.27
CA GLY A 688 -23.71 1.78 32.52
C GLY A 688 -23.64 3.09 33.31
N PRO A 689 -23.62 4.26 32.64
CA PRO A 689 -23.64 5.56 33.32
C PRO A 689 -25.00 5.88 33.96
N TYR A 690 -26.07 5.22 33.52
CA TYR A 690 -27.44 5.37 34.01
C TYR A 690 -28.18 4.04 33.86
N ALA A 691 -28.95 3.63 34.86
CA ALA A 691 -29.79 2.43 34.76
C ALA A 691 -31.23 2.86 34.47
N SER A 692 -31.71 2.56 33.26
CA SER A 692 -33.08 2.90 32.86
C SER A 692 -34.10 2.11 33.69
N PRO A 693 -35.09 2.78 34.32
CA PRO A 693 -36.19 2.09 34.98
C PRO A 693 -36.97 1.17 34.03
N LEU A 694 -36.92 1.42 32.72
CA LEU A 694 -37.58 0.59 31.72
C LEU A 694 -36.97 -0.81 31.63
N ALA A 695 -35.71 -0.99 31.99
CA ALA A 695 -35.06 -2.29 32.02
C ALA A 695 -35.76 -3.28 32.97
N ALA A 696 -36.32 -2.78 34.08
CA ALA A 696 -37.09 -3.60 35.03
C ALA A 696 -38.42 -4.12 34.45
N THR A 697 -38.88 -3.56 33.33
CA THR A 697 -40.13 -3.98 32.66
C THR A 697 -39.90 -5.03 31.56
N ALA A 698 -38.64 -5.29 31.21
CA ALA A 698 -38.28 -6.19 30.12
C ALA A 698 -38.55 -7.66 30.47
N SER A 699 -38.98 -8.44 29.48
CA SER A 699 -39.07 -9.90 29.62
C SER A 699 -37.70 -10.55 29.40
N SER A 700 -37.57 -11.83 29.80
CA SER A 700 -36.36 -12.61 29.58
C SER A 700 -35.94 -12.71 28.10
N ALA A 701 -36.89 -12.56 27.18
CA ALA A 701 -36.62 -12.55 25.73
C ALA A 701 -35.76 -11.34 25.29
N ALA A 702 -35.85 -10.21 26.00
CA ALA A 702 -35.04 -9.02 25.72
C ALA A 702 -33.62 -9.13 26.31
N THR A 703 -33.42 -9.96 27.33
CA THR A 703 -32.15 -10.08 28.06
C THR A 703 -31.10 -10.87 27.28
N ALA A 704 -31.50 -11.95 26.61
CA ALA A 704 -30.56 -12.80 25.88
C ALA A 704 -29.82 -12.07 24.73
N PRO A 705 -30.48 -11.29 23.86
CA PRO A 705 -29.78 -10.53 22.82
C PRO A 705 -28.77 -9.51 23.38
N LEU A 706 -29.10 -8.84 24.49
CA LEU A 706 -28.18 -7.89 25.14
C LEU A 706 -26.99 -8.60 25.78
N LEU A 707 -27.21 -9.76 26.41
CA LEU A 707 -26.11 -10.61 26.90
C LEU A 707 -25.19 -11.02 25.75
N TYR A 708 -25.73 -11.48 24.62
CA TYR A 708 -24.93 -11.85 23.45
C TYR A 708 -24.15 -10.66 22.91
N LEU A 709 -24.79 -9.49 22.78
CA LEU A 709 -24.13 -8.26 22.33
C LEU A 709 -22.96 -7.89 23.24
N ASN A 710 -23.19 -7.74 24.55
CA ASN A 710 -22.15 -7.31 25.49
C ASN A 710 -21.03 -8.35 25.64
N ALA A 711 -21.37 -9.64 25.73
CA ALA A 711 -20.36 -10.71 25.84
C ALA A 711 -19.51 -10.80 24.57
N PHE A 712 -20.15 -10.80 23.38
CA PHE A 712 -19.46 -10.88 22.10
C PHE A 712 -18.56 -9.67 21.90
N ASP A 713 -19.08 -8.48 22.15
CA ASP A 713 -18.31 -7.25 22.02
C ASP A 713 -17.11 -7.28 22.98
N GLN A 714 -17.35 -7.46 24.30
CA GLN A 714 -16.31 -7.48 25.33
C GLN A 714 -15.16 -8.45 25.02
N SER A 715 -15.44 -9.53 24.29
CA SER A 715 -14.44 -10.52 23.92
C SER A 715 -13.31 -9.98 23.04
N PHE A 716 -13.52 -8.91 22.24
CA PHE A 716 -12.50 -8.47 21.26
C PHE A 716 -12.19 -6.96 21.23
N PHE A 717 -13.14 -6.04 21.46
CA PHE A 717 -12.90 -4.62 21.13
C PHE A 717 -11.82 -3.97 22.03
N MET A 718 -11.82 -4.28 23.33
CA MET A 718 -10.78 -3.78 24.24
C MET A 718 -9.42 -4.36 23.91
N GLY A 719 -9.35 -5.66 23.60
CA GLY A 719 -8.13 -6.30 23.11
C GLY A 719 -7.58 -5.60 21.86
N LEU A 720 -8.44 -5.28 20.88
CA LEU A 720 -8.03 -4.53 19.68
C LEU A 720 -7.53 -3.12 20.00
N PHE A 721 -8.18 -2.39 20.92
CA PHE A 721 -7.69 -1.08 21.37
C PHE A 721 -6.28 -1.17 21.96
N PHE A 722 -6.00 -2.17 22.80
CA PHE A 722 -4.68 -2.41 23.34
C PHE A 722 -3.67 -2.80 22.26
N TRP A 723 -4.06 -3.62 21.28
CA TRP A 723 -3.21 -3.95 20.13
C TRP A 723 -2.82 -2.72 19.30
N ILE A 724 -3.82 -1.91 18.88
CA ILE A 724 -3.58 -0.68 18.12
C ILE A 724 -2.65 0.25 18.92
N SER A 725 -2.89 0.37 20.22
CA SER A 725 -2.11 1.23 21.09
C SER A 725 -0.67 0.74 21.27
N GLY A 726 -0.44 -0.56 21.43
CA GLY A 726 0.90 -1.14 21.47
C GLY A 726 1.71 -0.79 20.22
N ARG A 727 1.09 -0.91 19.04
CA ARG A 727 1.73 -0.55 17.76
C ARG A 727 2.05 0.94 17.67
N VAL A 728 1.11 1.81 18.07
CA VAL A 728 1.32 3.27 18.08
C VAL A 728 2.37 3.69 19.10
N SER A 729 2.43 3.01 20.24
CA SER A 729 3.43 3.26 21.29
C SER A 729 4.82 2.84 20.87
N ALA A 730 4.98 1.68 20.22
CA ALA A 730 6.24 1.28 19.59
C ALA A 730 6.73 2.32 18.57
N GLN A 731 5.83 2.85 17.74
CA GLN A 731 6.17 3.91 16.77
C GLN A 731 6.57 5.21 17.46
N SER A 732 5.90 5.57 18.55
CA SER A 732 6.20 6.78 19.31
C SER A 732 7.54 6.68 20.05
N LEU A 733 7.87 5.51 20.61
CA LEU A 733 9.16 5.26 21.26
C LEU A 733 10.29 5.27 20.24
N ARG A 734 10.15 4.59 19.09
CA ARG A 734 11.17 4.60 18.03
C ARG A 734 11.46 6.02 17.51
N ARG A 735 10.42 6.88 17.41
CA ARG A 735 10.59 8.30 17.07
C ARG A 735 11.30 9.09 18.15
N ALA A 736 11.02 8.81 19.43
CA ALA A 736 11.72 9.47 20.54
C ALA A 736 13.22 9.13 20.50
N ASP A 737 13.55 7.85 20.36
CA ASP A 737 14.93 7.36 20.25
C ASP A 737 15.64 7.94 19.00
N ALA A 738 14.95 8.11 17.88
CA ALA A 738 15.52 8.69 16.64
C ALA A 738 15.72 10.21 16.64
N THR A 739 15.04 10.97 17.52
CA THR A 739 15.05 12.45 17.51
C THR A 739 15.84 13.05 18.68
N SER A 740 16.70 12.26 19.32
CA SER A 740 17.42 12.64 20.56
C SER A 740 16.50 13.13 21.69
N ARG A 741 15.19 12.84 21.62
CA ARG A 741 14.28 13.11 22.72
C ARG A 741 14.51 12.06 23.79
N THR A 742 14.72 12.50 25.03
CA THR A 742 14.86 11.57 26.15
C THR A 742 13.60 10.72 26.29
N ARG A 743 13.72 9.49 26.78
CA ARG A 743 12.57 8.65 27.16
C ARG A 743 11.64 9.35 28.15
N TRP A 744 12.21 10.26 28.95
CA TRP A 744 11.43 11.17 29.78
C TRP A 744 10.47 12.06 28.98
N GLY A 745 10.85 12.52 27.78
CA GLY A 745 9.96 13.22 26.86
C GLY A 745 8.78 12.36 26.38
N PHE A 746 9.02 11.07 26.10
CA PHE A 746 7.94 10.11 25.79
C PHE A 746 7.01 9.92 26.99
N VAL A 747 7.56 9.63 28.17
CA VAL A 747 6.82 9.46 29.43
C VAL A 747 5.99 10.69 29.75
N ARG A 748 6.58 11.89 29.70
CA ARG A 748 5.88 13.16 29.91
C ARG A 748 4.73 13.34 28.92
N SER A 749 4.93 13.01 27.64
CA SER A 749 3.87 13.09 26.65
C SER A 749 2.72 12.12 26.94
N LYS A 750 3.00 10.89 27.40
CA LYS A 750 1.97 9.91 27.75
C LYS A 750 1.25 10.29 29.04
N LEU A 751 1.95 10.80 30.05
CA LEU A 751 1.36 11.36 31.26
C LEU A 751 0.40 12.51 30.94
N LEU A 752 0.78 13.43 30.04
CA LEU A 752 -0.09 14.55 29.64
C LEU A 752 -1.30 14.10 28.83
N ARG A 753 -1.15 13.11 27.94
CA ARG A 753 -2.23 12.69 27.03
C ARG A 753 -3.14 11.59 27.56
N LEU A 754 -2.68 10.80 28.53
CA LEU A 754 -3.44 9.67 29.10
C LEU A 754 -3.67 9.89 30.59
N GLY A 755 -2.62 10.23 31.34
CA GLY A 755 -2.68 10.40 32.80
C GLY A 755 -3.55 11.58 33.22
N LEU A 756 -3.25 12.77 32.71
CA LEU A 756 -3.98 14.00 33.05
C LEU A 756 -5.48 13.89 32.68
N PRO A 757 -5.88 13.44 31.47
CA PRO A 757 -7.28 13.18 31.18
C PRO A 757 -7.94 12.14 32.08
N SER A 758 -7.23 11.07 32.48
CA SER A 758 -7.78 10.05 33.39
C SER A 758 -8.08 10.61 34.79
N VAL A 759 -7.17 11.45 35.31
CA VAL A 759 -7.37 12.16 36.59
C VAL A 759 -8.49 13.19 36.46
N ALA A 760 -8.46 14.03 35.43
CA ALA A 760 -9.48 15.05 35.20
C ALA A 760 -10.87 14.43 35.02
N TYR A 761 -10.97 13.31 34.27
CA TYR A 761 -12.23 12.59 34.12
C TYR A 761 -12.72 12.06 35.48
N THR A 762 -11.85 11.45 36.27
CA THR A 762 -12.21 10.89 37.58
C THR A 762 -12.63 11.98 38.58
N LEU A 763 -12.00 13.15 38.56
CA LEU A 763 -12.26 14.21 39.54
C LEU A 763 -13.35 15.21 39.11
N VAL A 764 -13.66 15.30 37.81
CA VAL A 764 -14.58 16.30 37.27
C VAL A 764 -15.72 15.66 36.50
N VAL A 765 -15.40 14.88 35.45
CA VAL A 765 -16.42 14.37 34.53
C VAL A 765 -17.27 13.29 35.18
N HIS A 766 -16.67 12.29 35.83
CA HIS A 766 -17.40 11.20 36.45
C HIS A 766 -18.30 11.65 37.62
N PRO A 767 -17.88 12.53 38.55
CA PRO A 767 -18.81 13.09 39.53
C PRO A 767 -20.00 13.81 38.86
N ALA A 768 -19.76 14.55 37.77
CA ALA A 768 -20.83 15.19 37.01
C ALA A 768 -21.80 14.16 36.39
N VAL A 769 -21.31 13.05 35.84
CA VAL A 769 -22.12 11.92 35.35
C VAL A 769 -22.99 11.36 36.48
N VAL A 770 -22.39 11.11 37.64
CA VAL A 770 -23.09 10.55 38.81
C VAL A 770 -24.15 11.49 39.36
N VAL A 771 -23.91 12.81 39.34
CA VAL A 771 -24.91 13.83 39.70
C VAL A 771 -26.00 13.92 38.63
N ALA A 772 -25.64 13.85 37.35
CA ALA A 772 -26.60 13.89 36.25
C ALA A 772 -27.58 12.71 36.31
N ALA A 773 -27.13 11.55 36.79
CA ALA A 773 -27.96 10.37 36.97
C ALA A 773 -28.97 10.47 38.13
N LEU A 774 -28.87 11.47 39.02
CA LEU A 774 -29.83 11.64 40.13
C LEU A 774 -31.25 11.88 39.62
N PRO A 775 -32.29 11.34 40.29
CA PRO A 775 -33.67 11.51 39.86
C PRO A 775 -34.12 12.97 39.87
N ARG A 776 -33.59 13.79 40.79
CA ARG A 776 -33.82 15.24 40.89
C ARG A 776 -32.55 15.93 41.39
N TRP A 777 -32.39 17.21 41.08
CA TRP A 777 -31.24 18.01 41.53
C TRP A 777 -31.67 18.95 42.66
N THR A 778 -31.63 18.48 43.90
CA THR A 778 -31.75 19.34 45.09
C THR A 778 -30.39 19.50 45.74
N LEU A 779 -30.11 20.69 46.29
CA LEU A 779 -28.80 20.99 46.91
C LEU A 779 -28.38 19.95 47.97
N PRO A 780 -29.25 19.46 48.87
CA PRO A 780 -28.89 18.41 49.82
C PRO A 780 -28.49 17.08 49.16
N LEU A 781 -29.22 16.66 48.11
CA LEU A 781 -28.97 15.39 47.43
C LEU A 781 -27.68 15.43 46.60
N VAL A 782 -27.44 16.54 45.89
CA VAL A 782 -26.19 16.76 45.14
C VAL A 782 -25.00 16.80 46.08
N ARG A 783 -25.09 17.55 47.19
CA ARG A 783 -24.01 17.64 48.19
C ARG A 783 -23.70 16.27 48.78
N ARG A 784 -24.71 15.51 49.19
CA ARG A 784 -24.54 14.16 49.73
C ARG A 784 -23.89 13.23 48.71
N ARG A 785 -24.38 13.22 47.47
CA ARG A 785 -23.86 12.35 46.41
C ARG A 785 -22.40 12.62 46.09
N LEU A 786 -21.99 13.90 46.04
CA LEU A 786 -20.59 14.27 45.84
C LEU A 786 -19.72 13.90 47.04
N ALA A 787 -20.21 14.11 48.27
CA ALA A 787 -19.50 13.69 49.48
C ALA A 787 -19.27 12.18 49.50
N ASP A 788 -20.30 11.38 49.22
CA ASP A 788 -20.21 9.92 49.13
C ASP A 788 -19.25 9.47 48.02
N TYR A 789 -19.26 10.17 46.89
CA TYR A 789 -18.34 9.91 45.78
C TYR A 789 -16.89 10.12 46.22
N PHE A 790 -16.54 11.32 46.68
CA PHE A 790 -15.16 11.64 47.05
C PHE A 790 -14.67 10.87 48.28
N ALA A 791 -15.56 10.46 49.19
CA ALA A 791 -15.22 9.57 50.30
C ALA A 791 -14.84 8.15 49.84
N THR A 792 -15.29 7.71 48.67
CA THR A 792 -15.10 6.34 48.16
C THR A 792 -14.16 6.26 46.94
N VAL A 793 -13.66 7.40 46.45
CA VAL A 793 -12.70 7.46 45.34
C VAL A 793 -11.34 6.92 45.80
N ASN A 794 -10.91 5.82 45.20
CA ASN A 794 -9.66 5.11 45.50
C ASN A 794 -9.02 4.54 44.23
N GLY A 795 -9.10 5.29 43.14
CA GLY A 795 -8.60 4.92 41.82
C GLY A 795 -9.35 5.64 40.71
N VAL A 796 -8.95 5.38 39.47
CA VAL A 796 -9.64 5.91 38.28
C VAL A 796 -11.06 5.35 38.17
N LYS A 797 -11.99 6.13 37.60
CA LYS A 797 -13.41 5.78 37.52
C LYS A 797 -13.94 5.82 36.09
N GLY A 798 -14.86 4.92 35.77
CA GLY A 798 -15.47 4.84 34.43
C GLY A 798 -14.47 4.43 33.34
N PRO A 799 -14.66 4.85 32.08
CA PRO A 799 -13.93 4.32 30.92
C PRO A 799 -12.42 4.61 30.92
N VAL A 800 -11.96 5.60 31.69
CA VAL A 800 -10.54 5.95 31.78
C VAL A 800 -9.66 4.92 32.48
N TRP A 801 -10.24 3.82 32.99
CA TRP A 801 -9.47 2.62 33.34
C TRP A 801 -8.59 2.19 32.15
N TYR A 802 -9.10 2.25 30.92
CA TYR A 802 -8.34 1.91 29.72
C TYR A 802 -7.10 2.79 29.55
N THR A 803 -7.25 4.12 29.64
CA THR A 803 -6.13 5.05 29.46
C THR A 803 -5.11 4.97 30.60
N ALA A 804 -5.54 4.68 31.82
CA ALA A 804 -4.66 4.43 32.96
C ALA A 804 -3.83 3.14 32.77
N ASN A 805 -4.45 2.06 32.32
CA ASN A 805 -3.75 0.80 32.05
C ASN A 805 -2.85 0.89 30.82
N LEU A 806 -3.28 1.59 29.77
CA LEU A 806 -2.43 1.88 28.62
C LEU A 806 -1.20 2.70 29.02
N LEU A 807 -1.37 3.69 29.90
CA LEU A 807 -0.24 4.44 30.45
C LEU A 807 0.73 3.50 31.18
N LEU A 808 0.26 2.58 32.01
CA LEU A 808 1.15 1.60 32.67
C LEU A 808 1.92 0.74 31.68
N LEU A 809 1.26 0.24 30.63
CA LEU A 809 1.91 -0.55 29.57
C LEU A 809 2.92 0.28 28.77
N ASP A 810 2.62 1.56 28.50
CA ASP A 810 3.54 2.50 27.85
C ASP A 810 4.77 2.78 28.72
N LEU A 811 4.58 2.96 30.03
CA LEU A 811 5.66 3.15 30.99
C LEU A 811 6.52 1.88 31.11
N ALA A 812 5.89 0.71 31.22
CA ALA A 812 6.59 -0.56 31.24
C ALA A 812 7.43 -0.74 29.97
N ALA A 813 6.85 -0.50 28.79
CA ALA A 813 7.59 -0.55 27.52
C ALA A 813 8.77 0.45 27.47
N ALA A 814 8.57 1.67 27.99
CA ALA A 814 9.64 2.66 28.07
C ALA A 814 10.78 2.27 29.05
N LEU A 815 10.51 1.41 30.02
CA LEU A 815 11.50 0.90 30.98
C LEU A 815 12.20 -0.38 30.49
N THR A 816 11.47 -1.29 29.85
CA THR A 816 11.96 -2.64 29.53
C THR A 816 12.58 -2.75 28.14
N VAL A 817 12.16 -1.93 27.17
CA VAL A 817 12.69 -1.99 25.81
C VAL A 817 14.07 -1.33 25.80
N PRO A 818 15.16 -1.95 25.33
CA PRO A 818 16.49 -1.31 25.31
C PRO A 818 16.52 -0.04 24.46
N ASN A 819 17.33 0.95 24.85
CA ASN A 819 17.50 2.16 24.04
C ASN A 819 18.32 1.81 22.78
N GLN A 820 17.70 1.92 21.60
CA GLN A 820 18.34 1.51 20.35
C GLN A 820 19.63 2.30 20.06
N ALA A 821 19.70 3.56 20.52
CA ALA A 821 20.90 4.41 20.40
C ALA A 821 22.11 3.94 21.25
N ARG A 822 21.92 3.07 22.26
CA ARG A 822 23.02 2.54 23.09
C ARG A 822 23.65 1.25 22.53
N ARG A 823 22.99 0.55 21.60
CA ARG A 823 23.56 -0.67 20.98
C ARG A 823 24.70 -0.38 20.00
N SER A 824 24.86 0.87 19.54
CA SER A 824 25.91 1.24 18.60
C SER A 824 27.25 1.66 19.22
N SER A 825 27.36 1.73 20.56
CA SER A 825 28.55 2.30 21.24
C SER A 825 29.34 1.35 22.15
N SER A 826 28.92 0.10 22.39
CA SER A 826 29.59 -0.75 23.39
C SER A 826 29.90 -2.21 22.99
N CYS A 827 29.82 -2.58 21.70
CA CYS A 827 30.36 -3.88 21.24
C CYS A 827 31.32 -3.65 20.08
N GLY A 828 32.52 -4.21 20.21
CA GLY A 828 33.60 -4.14 19.24
C GLY A 828 33.25 -4.75 17.89
N ALA A 829 34.13 -4.50 16.92
CA ALA A 829 34.07 -5.00 15.56
C ALA A 829 33.70 -6.48 15.49
N GLY A 830 32.65 -6.79 14.72
CA GLY A 830 32.19 -8.15 14.47
C GLY A 830 30.78 -8.39 14.99
N GLU A 831 29.83 -8.34 14.05
CA GLU A 831 28.45 -8.83 14.17
C GLU A 831 27.44 -8.04 15.05
N SER A 832 26.29 -7.77 14.41
CA SER A 832 24.99 -7.44 15.01
C SER A 832 24.69 -5.97 15.38
N ALA A 833 24.31 -5.20 14.35
CA ALA A 833 23.22 -4.21 14.44
C ALA A 833 22.56 -4.00 13.07
N LYS A 834 21.99 -5.07 12.50
CA LYS A 834 21.03 -4.99 11.38
C LYS A 834 19.71 -4.42 11.90
N GLU A 835 19.62 -3.11 12.05
CA GLU A 835 18.34 -2.44 12.18
C GLU A 835 17.72 -2.33 10.78
N GLN A 836 16.76 -3.21 10.51
CA GLN A 836 16.06 -3.37 9.24
C GLN A 836 15.30 -2.09 8.84
N GLN A 837 15.97 -1.22 8.10
CA GLN A 837 15.36 -0.44 7.03
C GLN A 837 14.75 -1.41 5.99
N PRO A 838 13.65 -1.05 5.30
CA PRO A 838 12.95 -1.93 4.38
C PRO A 838 13.74 -2.04 3.07
N THR A 839 14.85 -2.75 3.13
CA THR A 839 15.46 -3.41 1.99
C THR A 839 14.64 -4.67 1.73
N ASP A 840 14.18 -4.86 0.50
CA ASP A 840 13.50 -6.06 0.01
C ASP A 840 12.01 -6.18 0.42
N ARG A 841 11.09 -5.73 -0.45
CA ARG A 841 9.64 -6.02 -0.32
C ARG A 841 9.25 -7.37 -0.97
N SER A 842 10.27 -8.16 -1.27
CA SER A 842 10.25 -9.31 -2.18
C SER A 842 10.65 -10.63 -1.54
N ALA A 843 10.74 -10.69 -0.20
CA ALA A 843 10.85 -11.95 0.53
C ALA A 843 9.67 -12.05 1.52
N PRO A 844 9.02 -13.23 1.69
CA PRO A 844 8.15 -13.44 2.84
C PRO A 844 9.03 -13.20 4.08
N ARG A 845 8.74 -12.11 4.79
CA ARG A 845 9.52 -11.70 5.95
C ARG A 845 9.39 -12.81 6.99
N ARG A 846 10.39 -13.70 7.09
CA ARG A 846 10.38 -14.80 8.07
C ARG A 846 10.20 -14.18 9.44
N LEU A 847 9.02 -14.35 10.01
CA LEU A 847 8.69 -13.85 11.33
C LEU A 847 9.64 -14.54 12.33
N PRO A 848 10.14 -13.81 13.34
CA PRO A 848 10.87 -14.44 14.42
C PRO A 848 10.05 -15.60 14.99
N PHE A 849 10.66 -16.76 15.20
CA PHE A 849 9.97 -17.97 15.67
C PHE A 849 9.07 -17.70 16.87
N TRP A 850 9.56 -16.92 17.85
CA TRP A 850 8.78 -16.55 19.03
C TRP A 850 7.51 -15.76 18.69
N TYR A 851 7.57 -14.86 17.70
CA TYR A 851 6.43 -14.04 17.29
C TYR A 851 5.43 -14.86 16.48
N ASP A 852 5.91 -15.75 15.61
CA ASP A 852 5.05 -16.68 14.85
C ASP A 852 4.33 -17.67 15.77
N VAL A 853 5.03 -18.22 16.76
CA VAL A 853 4.41 -19.06 17.80
C VAL A 853 3.43 -18.25 18.63
N ALA A 854 3.79 -17.03 19.05
CA ALA A 854 2.91 -16.18 19.85
C ALA A 854 1.62 -15.79 19.11
N ARG A 855 1.69 -15.40 17.83
CA ARG A 855 0.49 -15.04 17.04
C ARG A 855 -0.42 -16.25 16.77
N ARG A 856 0.16 -17.45 16.60
CA ARG A 856 -0.61 -18.68 16.28
C ARG A 856 -1.16 -19.40 17.52
N TRP A 857 -0.41 -19.43 18.61
CA TRP A 857 -0.72 -20.27 19.76
C TRP A 857 -0.77 -19.52 21.09
N GLY A 858 -0.33 -18.26 21.13
CA GLY A 858 -0.28 -17.46 22.36
C GLY A 858 -1.63 -17.35 23.06
N TRP A 859 -2.73 -17.30 22.29
CA TRP A 859 -4.09 -17.22 22.82
C TRP A 859 -4.49 -18.42 23.68
N VAL A 860 -3.94 -19.61 23.45
CA VAL A 860 -4.18 -20.80 24.28
C VAL A 860 -3.58 -20.59 25.67
N GLY A 861 -2.36 -20.07 25.73
CA GLY A 861 -1.71 -19.68 26.98
C GLY A 861 -2.46 -18.57 27.69
N VAL A 862 -2.95 -17.57 26.94
CA VAL A 862 -3.80 -16.49 27.47
C VAL A 862 -5.11 -17.05 28.04
N ALA A 863 -5.77 -18.01 27.38
CA ALA A 863 -7.00 -18.61 27.87
C ALA A 863 -6.77 -19.36 29.20
N GLY A 864 -5.67 -20.11 29.31
CA GLY A 864 -5.25 -20.75 30.55
C GLY A 864 -4.97 -19.73 31.67
N ALA A 865 -4.22 -18.67 31.36
CA ALA A 865 -3.93 -17.60 32.32
C ALA A 865 -5.21 -16.86 32.76
N SER A 866 -6.09 -16.50 31.82
CA SER A 866 -7.40 -15.90 32.10
C SER A 866 -8.25 -16.80 33.00
N PHE A 867 -8.26 -18.12 32.77
CA PHE A 867 -8.95 -19.07 33.65
C PHE A 867 -8.35 -19.13 35.06
N LEU A 868 -7.02 -19.26 35.18
CA LEU A 868 -6.35 -19.30 36.49
C LEU A 868 -6.57 -18.02 37.30
N VAL A 869 -6.54 -16.85 36.64
CA VAL A 869 -6.81 -15.57 37.29
C VAL A 869 -8.26 -15.49 37.78
N ARG A 870 -9.22 -16.04 37.03
CA ARG A 870 -10.65 -16.09 37.42
C ARG A 870 -10.94 -16.93 38.65
N LEU A 871 -10.01 -17.80 39.06
CA LEU A 871 -10.13 -18.54 40.33
C LEU A 871 -10.08 -17.62 41.54
N ARG A 872 -9.24 -16.58 41.48
CA ARG A 872 -9.05 -15.62 42.56
C ARG A 872 -9.80 -14.31 42.35
N TYR A 873 -9.91 -13.89 41.09
CA TYR A 873 -10.50 -12.63 40.65
C TYR A 873 -11.58 -12.92 39.59
N PRO A 874 -12.81 -13.26 40.02
CA PRO A 874 -13.90 -13.51 39.08
C PRO A 874 -14.23 -12.25 38.28
N VAL A 875 -14.93 -12.41 37.16
CA VAL A 875 -15.42 -11.31 36.32
C VAL A 875 -16.19 -10.30 37.18
N GLY A 876 -15.87 -9.02 37.02
CA GLY A 876 -16.35 -7.92 37.87
C GLY A 876 -15.43 -7.52 39.01
N ALA A 877 -14.47 -8.37 39.42
CA ALA A 877 -13.44 -7.97 40.39
C ALA A 877 -12.46 -6.97 39.75
N THR A 878 -12.11 -5.89 40.46
CA THR A 878 -11.21 -4.84 39.95
C THR A 878 -10.01 -4.60 40.88
N ILE A 879 -8.85 -4.29 40.29
CA ILE A 879 -7.64 -3.89 41.02
C ILE A 879 -7.53 -2.36 41.08
N LYS A 880 -7.35 -1.83 42.29
CA LYS A 880 -7.09 -0.41 42.55
C LYS A 880 -5.58 -0.13 42.51
N PRO A 881 -5.15 1.07 42.07
CA PRO A 881 -5.94 2.25 41.70
C PRO A 881 -6.36 2.31 40.22
N ILE A 882 -6.04 1.30 39.40
CA ILE A 882 -6.20 1.35 37.94
C ILE A 882 -7.54 0.83 37.40
N ALA A 883 -8.40 0.34 38.28
CA ALA A 883 -9.72 -0.23 37.96
C ALA A 883 -9.69 -1.33 36.87
N LEU A 884 -8.58 -2.06 36.76
CA LEU A 884 -8.43 -3.17 35.82
C LEU A 884 -9.18 -4.39 36.33
N GLN A 885 -9.96 -5.05 35.47
CA GLN A 885 -10.48 -6.38 35.75
C GLN A 885 -9.42 -7.46 35.44
N PRO A 886 -8.87 -8.17 36.44
CA PRO A 886 -7.73 -9.06 36.23
C PRO A 886 -8.03 -10.22 35.28
N CYS A 887 -9.28 -10.69 35.25
CA CYS A 887 -9.74 -11.78 34.40
C CYS A 887 -9.60 -11.52 32.89
N TYR A 888 -9.37 -10.27 32.48
CA TYR A 888 -9.08 -9.85 31.09
C TYR A 888 -7.65 -9.33 30.90
N ALA A 889 -6.86 -9.20 31.98
CA ALA A 889 -5.54 -8.61 31.93
C ALA A 889 -4.58 -9.38 31.01
N ALA A 890 -4.67 -10.72 31.00
CA ALA A 890 -3.85 -11.56 30.14
C ALA A 890 -4.06 -11.23 28.65
N GLN A 891 -5.33 -11.07 28.22
CA GLN A 891 -5.67 -10.67 26.85
C GLN A 891 -5.10 -9.29 26.52
N TYR A 892 -5.28 -8.31 27.40
CA TYR A 892 -4.85 -6.92 27.14
C TYR A 892 -3.33 -6.78 27.06
N ILE A 893 -2.61 -7.47 27.95
CA ILE A 893 -1.15 -7.53 27.93
C ILE A 893 -0.67 -8.22 26.66
N PHE A 894 -1.25 -9.36 26.31
CA PHE A 894 -0.91 -10.09 25.08
C PHE A 894 -1.18 -9.25 23.83
N ALA A 895 -2.35 -8.64 23.72
CA ALA A 895 -2.74 -7.81 22.59
C ALA A 895 -1.82 -6.59 22.45
N TYR A 896 -1.53 -5.87 23.54
CA TYR A 896 -0.59 -4.75 23.52
C TYR A 896 0.83 -5.20 23.12
N ALA A 897 1.32 -6.30 23.69
CA ALA A 897 2.65 -6.84 23.38
C ALA A 897 2.76 -7.27 21.91
N MET A 898 1.75 -7.97 21.38
CA MET A 898 1.67 -8.33 19.96
C MET A 898 1.59 -7.09 19.06
N GLY A 899 0.80 -6.09 19.45
CA GLY A 899 0.73 -4.81 18.75
C GLY A 899 2.08 -4.10 18.70
N PHE A 900 2.76 -4.04 19.84
CA PHE A 900 4.10 -3.46 19.98
C PHE A 900 5.13 -4.19 19.12
N ALA A 901 5.17 -5.52 19.22
CA ALA A 901 6.07 -6.39 18.46
C ALA A 901 5.80 -6.35 16.96
N SER A 902 4.54 -6.17 16.54
CA SER A 902 4.16 -6.17 15.12
C SER A 902 4.79 -5.02 14.33
N LEU A 903 5.32 -3.98 15.00
CA LEU A 903 5.94 -2.84 14.34
C LEU A 903 7.17 -3.26 13.54
N GLY A 904 7.02 -3.30 12.22
CA GLY A 904 8.08 -3.76 11.34
C GLY A 904 8.19 -5.27 11.24
N LEU A 905 7.23 -6.05 11.75
CA LEU A 905 7.14 -7.49 11.47
C LEU A 905 5.98 -7.77 10.51
N GLU A 906 4.81 -7.19 10.74
CA GLU A 906 3.62 -7.40 9.91
C GLU A 906 2.88 -6.09 9.62
N PRO A 907 2.25 -5.94 8.44
CA PRO A 907 1.48 -4.75 8.10
C PRO A 907 0.18 -4.65 8.93
N THR A 908 -0.46 -5.76 9.28
CA THR A 908 -1.74 -5.82 10.00
C THR A 908 -1.76 -6.91 11.07
N PHE A 909 -2.77 -6.90 11.94
CA PHE A 909 -2.92 -7.90 13.01
C PHE A 909 -3.32 -9.24 12.40
N THR A 910 -2.42 -10.21 12.42
CA THR A 910 -2.69 -11.57 11.94
C THR A 910 -3.05 -12.48 13.12
N GLY A 911 -4.03 -13.35 12.89
CA GLY A 911 -4.50 -14.32 13.87
C GLY A 911 -3.98 -15.73 13.60
N PRO A 912 -4.35 -16.69 14.46
CA PRO A 912 -3.95 -18.10 14.34
C PRO A 912 -4.42 -18.81 13.07
N PHE A 913 -5.47 -18.29 12.43
CA PHE A 913 -6.05 -18.83 11.21
C PHE A 913 -5.79 -17.95 9.99
N ALA A 914 -4.92 -16.92 10.15
CA ALA A 914 -4.48 -16.15 9.01
C ALA A 914 -3.50 -16.99 8.19
N PRO A 915 -3.68 -17.12 6.87
CA PRO A 915 -2.61 -17.65 6.03
C PRO A 915 -1.35 -16.81 6.25
N ASP A 916 -0.16 -17.43 6.11
CA ASP A 916 1.13 -16.72 6.15
C ASP A 916 1.09 -15.48 5.27
N PRO A 917 1.85 -14.41 5.58
CA PRO A 917 1.67 -13.06 5.04
C PRO A 917 1.67 -13.02 3.50
N ALA A 918 0.52 -13.33 2.93
CA ALA A 918 0.17 -13.21 1.54
C ALA A 918 -0.17 -11.73 1.29
N PRO A 919 0.02 -11.23 0.06
CA PRO A 919 -0.35 -9.87 -0.26
C PRO A 919 -1.83 -9.68 0.05
N ALA A 920 -2.13 -8.84 1.04
CA ALA A 920 -3.47 -8.61 1.58
C ALA A 920 -4.53 -8.69 0.48
N ASP A 921 -5.46 -9.63 0.62
CA ASP A 921 -6.63 -9.79 -0.25
C ASP A 921 -7.39 -8.46 -0.27
N ARG A 922 -7.06 -7.55 -1.20
CA ARG A 922 -7.71 -6.24 -1.37
C ARG A 922 -9.09 -6.38 -2.00
N VAL A 923 -9.76 -7.51 -1.80
CA VAL A 923 -11.12 -7.76 -2.27
C VAL A 923 -12.05 -7.61 -1.07
N PRO A 924 -12.77 -6.47 -0.94
CA PRO A 924 -13.64 -6.19 0.19
C PRO A 924 -14.63 -7.32 0.51
N SER A 925 -15.11 -8.03 -0.51
CA SER A 925 -16.07 -9.14 -0.35
C SER A 925 -15.46 -10.40 0.30
N ALA A 926 -14.17 -10.67 0.13
CA ALA A 926 -13.50 -11.80 0.79
C ALA A 926 -13.23 -11.49 2.27
N ALA A 927 -12.70 -10.30 2.56
CA ALA A 927 -12.48 -9.85 3.94
C ALA A 927 -13.81 -9.73 4.72
N GLY A 928 -14.87 -9.23 4.07
CA GLY A 928 -16.22 -9.18 4.64
C GLY A 928 -16.78 -10.56 4.98
N ARG A 929 -16.65 -11.55 4.08
CA ARG A 929 -17.05 -12.94 4.36
C ARG A 929 -16.29 -13.52 5.55
N ARG A 930 -14.98 -13.32 5.65
CA ARG A 930 -14.17 -13.77 6.80
C ARG A 930 -14.66 -13.16 8.11
N LEU A 931 -14.94 -11.85 8.13
CA LEU A 931 -15.48 -11.18 9.31
C LEU A 931 -16.86 -11.74 9.72
N ILE A 932 -17.75 -11.94 8.74
CA ILE A 932 -19.08 -12.53 8.99
C ILE A 932 -18.92 -13.94 9.56
N THR A 933 -18.11 -14.80 8.92
CA THR A 933 -17.87 -16.17 9.39
C THR A 933 -17.25 -16.19 10.79
N ALA A 934 -16.22 -15.39 11.06
CA ALA A 934 -15.58 -15.31 12.37
C ALA A 934 -16.57 -14.88 13.46
N SER A 935 -17.42 -13.88 13.16
CA SER A 935 -18.45 -13.39 14.08
C SER A 935 -19.51 -14.46 14.33
N LEU A 936 -19.99 -15.14 13.28
CA LEU A 936 -20.98 -16.21 13.39
C LEU A 936 -20.45 -17.41 14.17
N VAL A 937 -19.20 -17.83 13.95
CA VAL A 937 -18.57 -18.93 14.70
C VAL A 937 -18.45 -18.56 16.19
N SER A 938 -18.03 -17.34 16.50
CA SER A 938 -17.97 -16.85 17.88
C SER A 938 -19.35 -16.80 18.54
N LEU A 939 -20.36 -16.26 17.86
CA LEU A 939 -21.73 -16.17 18.39
C LEU A 939 -22.37 -17.56 18.56
N ALA A 940 -22.18 -18.46 17.59
CA ALA A 940 -22.73 -19.81 17.64
C ALA A 940 -22.07 -20.70 18.70
N SER A 941 -20.80 -20.42 19.07
CA SER A 941 -20.09 -21.16 20.11
C SER A 941 -20.35 -20.66 21.53
N LEU A 942 -20.86 -19.44 21.70
CA LEU A 942 -21.19 -18.88 23.03
C LEU A 942 -22.13 -19.80 23.86
N PRO A 943 -23.24 -20.36 23.32
CA PRO A 943 -24.08 -21.29 24.07
C PRO A 943 -23.35 -22.54 24.60
N LEU A 944 -22.22 -22.95 24.00
CA LEU A 944 -21.47 -24.13 24.42
C LEU A 944 -20.92 -24.02 25.84
N ILE A 945 -20.73 -22.79 26.35
CA ILE A 945 -20.36 -22.55 27.75
C ILE A 945 -21.34 -23.22 28.71
N TRP A 946 -22.64 -23.22 28.37
CA TRP A 946 -23.69 -23.83 29.19
C TRP A 946 -24.09 -25.23 28.71
N LEU A 947 -24.11 -25.47 27.40
CA LEU A 947 -24.56 -26.76 26.84
C LEU A 947 -23.56 -27.89 27.11
N LEU A 948 -22.26 -27.63 26.95
CA LEU A 948 -21.24 -28.69 27.05
C LEU A 948 -21.14 -29.26 28.47
N PRO A 949 -21.08 -28.45 29.56
CA PRO A 949 -21.11 -29.00 30.91
C PRO A 949 -22.35 -29.85 31.16
N ARG A 950 -23.54 -29.39 30.74
CA ARG A 950 -24.80 -30.12 30.92
C ARG A 950 -24.80 -31.48 30.22
N LEU A 951 -24.27 -31.54 28.99
CA LEU A 951 -24.14 -32.80 28.22
C LEU A 951 -23.13 -33.77 28.84
N LEU A 952 -22.07 -33.26 29.46
CA LEU A 952 -21.04 -34.08 30.09
C LEU A 952 -21.44 -34.57 31.49
N THR A 953 -22.33 -33.85 32.18
CA THR A 953 -22.79 -34.20 33.54
C THR A 953 -24.10 -34.99 33.56
N SER A 954 -24.82 -35.12 32.44
CA SER A 954 -26.13 -35.79 32.37
C SER A 954 -26.12 -37.32 32.57
N GLY A 955 -24.98 -37.90 32.99
CA GLY A 955 -24.84 -39.33 33.34
C GLY A 955 -24.92 -39.63 34.85
N ALA A 956 -25.03 -38.63 35.73
CA ALA A 956 -25.18 -38.83 37.18
C ALA A 956 -26.55 -38.32 37.65
N HIS A 957 -27.24 -39.15 38.43
CA HIS A 957 -28.63 -39.01 38.86
C HIS A 957 -29.03 -37.61 39.43
N SER A 958 -30.30 -37.25 39.16
CA SER A 958 -31.17 -36.22 39.76
C SER A 958 -31.34 -34.89 38.99
N ALA A 959 -32.53 -34.71 38.38
CA ALA A 959 -33.11 -33.41 37.97
C ALA A 959 -33.83 -32.73 39.16
N PRO A 960 -34.37 -31.49 39.11
CA PRO A 960 -34.42 -30.49 38.03
C PRO A 960 -33.93 -29.06 38.44
N HIS A 961 -33.57 -28.23 37.45
CA HIS A 961 -33.49 -26.76 37.55
C HIS A 961 -32.60 -26.19 38.66
N ALA A 962 -31.28 -26.15 38.44
CA ALA A 962 -30.46 -25.16 39.13
C ALA A 962 -30.96 -23.76 38.73
N PRO A 963 -31.27 -22.85 39.68
CA PRO A 963 -31.73 -21.50 39.35
C PRO A 963 -30.71 -20.80 38.44
N GLN A 964 -31.18 -20.10 37.40
CA GLN A 964 -30.36 -19.40 36.40
C GLN A 964 -29.22 -18.55 37.01
N GLY A 965 -29.34 -18.12 38.27
CA GLY A 965 -28.30 -17.40 39.02
C GLY A 965 -27.05 -18.20 39.39
N ILE A 966 -27.14 -19.51 39.67
CA ILE A 966 -25.98 -20.33 40.07
C ILE A 966 -25.09 -20.65 38.85
N GLU A 967 -25.70 -20.92 37.70
CA GLU A 967 -24.96 -21.17 36.46
C GLU A 967 -24.24 -19.91 35.98
N MET A 968 -24.87 -18.74 36.07
CA MET A 968 -24.22 -17.48 35.71
C MET A 968 -23.07 -17.15 36.66
N ALA A 969 -23.23 -17.36 37.97
CA ALA A 969 -22.14 -17.19 38.94
C ALA A 969 -20.94 -18.11 38.63
N SER A 970 -21.21 -19.33 38.15
CA SER A 970 -20.18 -20.30 37.77
C SER A 970 -19.39 -19.88 36.51
N VAL A 971 -19.99 -19.09 35.61
CA VAL A 971 -19.32 -18.53 34.42
C VAL A 971 -18.35 -17.39 34.78
N LEU A 972 -18.63 -16.65 35.86
CA LEU A 972 -17.82 -15.51 36.29
C LEU A 972 -16.48 -15.94 36.91
N GLY A 973 -16.40 -17.14 37.49
CA GLY A 973 -15.15 -17.68 38.05
C GLY A 973 -15.30 -19.01 38.80
N GLY A 974 -14.19 -19.46 39.39
CA GLY A 974 -14.10 -20.73 40.13
C GLY A 974 -13.56 -21.91 39.32
N TRP A 975 -13.17 -22.98 40.01
CA TRP A 975 -12.62 -24.20 39.40
C TRP A 975 -13.75 -25.07 38.85
N ASN A 976 -14.33 -24.66 37.74
CA ASN A 976 -15.43 -25.38 37.10
C ASN A 976 -15.34 -25.23 35.56
N LEU A 977 -16.06 -26.10 34.85
CA LEU A 977 -16.02 -26.14 33.39
C LEU A 977 -16.64 -24.89 32.74
N TYR A 978 -17.63 -24.24 33.37
CA TYR A 978 -18.23 -23.02 32.85
C TYR A 978 -17.22 -21.87 32.77
N ALA A 979 -16.46 -21.63 33.84
CA ALA A 979 -15.42 -20.59 33.89
C ALA A 979 -14.28 -20.86 32.89
N LEU A 980 -13.90 -22.12 32.71
CA LEU A 980 -12.89 -22.53 31.72
C LEU A 980 -13.38 -22.29 30.29
N LEU A 981 -14.59 -22.76 29.95
CA LEU A 981 -15.18 -22.59 28.62
C LEU A 981 -15.39 -21.11 28.30
N HIS A 982 -15.77 -20.29 29.29
CA HIS A 982 -15.84 -18.85 29.11
C HIS A 982 -14.46 -18.22 28.84
N ALA A 983 -13.39 -18.70 29.48
CA ALA A 983 -12.05 -18.18 29.23
C ALA A 983 -11.59 -18.54 27.81
N VAL A 984 -11.78 -19.80 27.41
CA VAL A 984 -11.47 -20.28 26.06
C VAL A 984 -12.28 -19.54 25.00
N TRP A 985 -13.59 -19.41 25.20
CA TRP A 985 -14.47 -18.70 24.27
C TRP A 985 -14.04 -17.23 24.12
N ASN A 986 -13.81 -16.52 25.23
CA ASN A 986 -13.39 -15.11 25.21
C ASN A 986 -12.11 -14.91 24.37
N GLU A 987 -11.07 -15.72 24.60
CA GLU A 987 -9.82 -15.58 23.85
C GLU A 987 -9.93 -16.07 22.40
N ALA A 988 -10.71 -17.13 22.15
CA ALA A 988 -10.97 -17.61 20.79
C ALA A 988 -11.70 -16.54 19.96
N SER A 989 -12.71 -15.89 20.54
CA SER A 989 -13.45 -14.80 19.91
C SER A 989 -12.53 -13.63 19.55
N PHE A 990 -11.62 -13.22 20.44
CA PHE A 990 -10.63 -12.17 20.14
C PHE A 990 -9.77 -12.51 18.92
N VAL A 991 -9.19 -13.72 18.88
CA VAL A 991 -8.26 -14.10 17.81
C VAL A 991 -8.93 -14.50 16.50
N LEU A 992 -10.25 -14.75 16.52
CA LEU A 992 -11.05 -14.93 15.32
C LEU A 992 -11.52 -13.58 14.76
N VAL A 993 -12.19 -12.77 15.58
CA VAL A 993 -12.88 -11.55 15.15
C VAL A 993 -11.89 -10.40 14.97
N GLY A 994 -10.90 -10.26 15.85
CA GLY A 994 -9.96 -9.15 15.83
C GLY A 994 -9.19 -9.02 14.50
N PRO A 995 -8.47 -10.07 14.07
CA PRO A 995 -7.78 -10.11 12.79
C PRO A 995 -8.72 -9.95 11.59
N ALA A 996 -9.90 -10.58 11.62
CA ALA A 996 -10.88 -10.50 10.53
C ALA A 996 -11.45 -9.08 10.37
N LEU A 997 -11.74 -8.40 11.49
CA LEU A 997 -12.22 -7.02 11.49
C LEU A 997 -11.14 -6.07 10.97
N MET A 998 -9.89 -6.29 11.37
CA MET A 998 -8.77 -5.49 10.89
C MET A 998 -8.53 -5.67 9.38
N ALA A 999 -8.59 -6.91 8.88
CA ALA A 999 -8.50 -7.20 7.45
C ALA A 999 -9.63 -6.53 6.66
N TYR A 1000 -10.85 -6.52 7.22
CA TYR A 1000 -11.99 -5.82 6.60
C TYR A 1000 -11.78 -4.31 6.52
N PHE A 1001 -11.27 -3.67 7.58
CA PHE A 1001 -10.95 -2.23 7.58
C PHE A 1001 -9.77 -1.88 6.66
N GLU A 1002 -8.77 -2.75 6.55
CA GLU A 1002 -7.69 -2.57 5.57
C GLU A 1002 -8.21 -2.65 4.12
N ALA A 1003 -9.04 -3.65 3.81
CA ALA A 1003 -9.56 -3.87 2.46
C ALA A 1003 -10.62 -2.83 2.05
N SER A 1004 -11.45 -2.38 2.99
CA SER A 1004 -12.66 -1.58 2.68
C SER A 1004 -12.59 -0.14 3.18
N HIS A 1005 -11.73 0.16 4.16
CA HIS A 1005 -11.68 1.46 4.85
C HIS A 1005 -10.25 2.02 4.95
N GLY A 1006 -9.38 1.70 3.99
CA GLY A 1006 -7.99 2.20 3.92
C GLY A 1006 -7.82 3.67 3.49
N ALA A 1007 -8.91 4.38 3.22
CA ALA A 1007 -8.91 5.79 2.82
C ALA A 1007 -9.29 6.71 3.98
N ALA A 1008 -8.85 7.98 3.96
CA ALA A 1008 -9.27 8.96 4.96
C ALA A 1008 -10.80 9.09 5.02
N ALA A 1009 -11.36 9.13 6.24
CA ALA A 1009 -12.80 9.27 6.49
C ALA A 1009 -13.36 10.53 5.83
N THR A 1010 -14.45 10.37 5.07
CA THR A 1010 -15.18 11.46 4.39
C THR A 1010 -16.21 12.14 5.30
N SER A 1011 -16.62 11.48 6.39
CA SER A 1011 -17.62 12.03 7.31
C SER A 1011 -17.07 13.25 8.04
N ALA A 1012 -17.77 14.38 7.97
CA ALA A 1012 -17.38 15.57 8.73
C ALA A 1012 -17.48 15.37 10.25
N LEU A 1013 -18.28 14.41 10.72
CA LEU A 1013 -18.54 14.14 12.14
C LEU A 1013 -17.65 13.02 12.69
N PHE A 1014 -17.55 11.90 11.97
CA PHE A 1014 -16.82 10.71 12.42
C PHE A 1014 -15.37 10.78 11.95
N GLN A 1015 -14.57 11.55 12.68
CA GLN A 1015 -13.15 11.75 12.38
C GLN A 1015 -12.27 11.16 13.49
N ALA A 1016 -11.17 10.51 13.10
CA ALA A 1016 -10.27 9.85 14.05
C ALA A 1016 -9.64 10.79 15.08
N LYS A 1017 -9.51 12.08 14.75
CA LYS A 1017 -9.02 13.12 15.68
C LYS A 1017 -10.00 13.42 16.83
N ASP A 1018 -11.29 13.14 16.63
CA ASP A 1018 -12.35 13.44 17.59
C ASP A 1018 -12.72 12.21 18.44
N SER A 1019 -12.24 11.01 18.05
CA SER A 1019 -12.55 9.74 18.73
C SER A 1019 -12.14 9.71 20.20
N TYR A 1020 -10.97 10.27 20.55
CA TYR A 1020 -10.54 10.26 21.96
C TYR A 1020 -11.42 11.18 22.83
N GLY A 1021 -11.82 12.34 22.29
CA GLY A 1021 -12.80 13.20 22.95
C GLY A 1021 -14.16 12.53 23.10
N ALA A 1022 -14.65 11.84 22.04
CA ALA A 1022 -15.91 11.11 22.08
C ALA A 1022 -15.87 9.99 23.14
N PHE A 1023 -14.76 9.25 23.20
CA PHE A 1023 -14.49 8.25 24.24
C PHE A 1023 -14.50 8.85 25.66
N LEU A 1024 -13.99 10.05 25.87
CA LEU A 1024 -14.02 10.68 27.19
C LEU A 1024 -15.39 11.27 27.56
N LEU A 1025 -16.27 11.54 26.59
CA LEU A 1025 -17.52 12.26 26.84
C LEU A 1025 -18.76 11.36 26.78
N HIS A 1026 -18.65 10.14 26.23
CA HIS A 1026 -19.81 9.31 25.95
C HIS A 1026 -20.68 9.02 27.17
N MET A 1027 -20.09 8.74 28.34
CA MET A 1027 -20.86 8.50 29.55
C MET A 1027 -21.70 9.72 29.97
N ALA A 1028 -21.18 10.93 29.80
CA ALA A 1028 -21.91 12.15 30.12
C ALA A 1028 -23.03 12.43 29.12
N VAL A 1029 -22.79 12.19 27.83
CA VAL A 1029 -23.82 12.30 26.78
C VAL A 1029 -24.93 11.27 27.01
N SER A 1030 -24.53 10.01 27.25
CA SER A 1030 -25.41 8.88 27.51
C SER A 1030 -26.46 9.23 28.57
N VAL A 1031 -26.04 9.59 29.81
CA VAL A 1031 -27.01 9.89 30.90
C VAL A 1031 -28.08 10.90 30.48
N LEU A 1032 -27.70 11.93 29.73
CA LEU A 1032 -28.65 12.96 29.30
C LEU A 1032 -29.62 12.40 28.26
N VAL A 1033 -29.12 11.63 27.29
CA VAL A 1033 -29.92 10.99 26.26
C VAL A 1033 -30.87 9.97 26.87
N GLU A 1034 -30.39 9.07 27.74
CA GLU A 1034 -31.25 8.05 28.35
C GLU A 1034 -32.35 8.67 29.21
N LYS A 1035 -32.04 9.69 30.02
CA LYS A 1035 -33.07 10.36 30.82
C LYS A 1035 -34.11 11.08 29.96
N ALA A 1036 -33.70 11.70 28.87
CA ALA A 1036 -34.61 12.34 27.93
C ALA A 1036 -35.52 11.30 27.26
N LEU A 1037 -34.97 10.17 26.84
CA LEU A 1037 -35.72 9.08 26.21
C LEU A 1037 -36.68 8.39 27.20
N ASP A 1038 -36.23 8.13 28.43
CA ASP A 1038 -37.10 7.57 29.47
C ASP A 1038 -38.26 8.52 29.80
N ALA A 1039 -38.01 9.82 29.92
CA ALA A 1039 -39.05 10.82 30.15
C ALA A 1039 -40.06 10.86 28.98
N LEU A 1040 -39.56 10.78 27.73
CA LEU A 1040 -40.41 10.73 26.54
C LEU A 1040 -41.27 9.45 26.52
N LEU A 1041 -40.67 8.29 26.74
CA LEU A 1041 -41.33 6.99 26.66
C LEU A 1041 -42.33 6.75 27.80
N THR A 1042 -42.12 7.40 28.94
CA THR A 1042 -43.05 7.36 30.08
C THR A 1042 -44.16 8.41 30.00
N SER A 1043 -44.08 9.36 29.05
CA SER A 1043 -45.12 10.36 28.80
C SER A 1043 -46.25 9.83 27.87
N ARG A 1044 -47.40 10.49 27.85
CA ARG A 1044 -48.47 10.19 26.86
C ARG A 1044 -48.09 10.75 25.49
N PRO A 1045 -48.29 10.02 24.37
CA PRO A 1045 -49.00 8.74 24.25
C PRO A 1045 -48.13 7.48 24.41
N PHE A 1046 -46.81 7.61 24.56
CA PHE A 1046 -45.85 6.49 24.52
C PHE A 1046 -45.92 5.54 25.73
N GLY A 1047 -46.47 5.99 26.87
CA GLY A 1047 -46.61 5.12 28.05
C GLY A 1047 -47.43 3.84 27.82
N ALA A 1048 -48.36 3.85 26.86
CA ALA A 1048 -49.10 2.65 26.46
C ALA A 1048 -48.23 1.64 25.68
N LEU A 1049 -47.30 2.14 24.85
CA LEU A 1049 -46.37 1.33 24.07
C LEU A 1049 -45.45 0.52 25.02
N VAL A 1050 -44.89 1.18 26.03
CA VAL A 1050 -43.91 0.56 26.95
C VAL A 1050 -44.51 -0.60 27.75
N ASN A 1051 -45.82 -0.59 27.97
CA ASN A 1051 -46.52 -1.59 28.75
C ASN A 1051 -46.99 -2.82 27.95
N CYS A 1052 -46.90 -2.80 26.61
CA CYS A 1052 -47.36 -3.92 25.80
C CYS A 1052 -46.36 -5.08 25.79
N ALA A 1053 -46.85 -6.32 25.58
CA ALA A 1053 -46.01 -7.52 25.58
C ALA A 1053 -44.90 -7.48 24.52
N ALA A 1054 -45.18 -6.91 23.35
CA ALA A 1054 -44.20 -6.76 22.28
C ALA A 1054 -43.03 -5.86 22.71
N TRP A 1055 -43.31 -4.71 23.34
CA TRP A 1055 -42.28 -3.82 23.86
C TRP A 1055 -41.48 -4.45 24.99
N ARG A 1056 -42.13 -5.17 25.91
CA ARG A 1056 -41.38 -5.88 26.97
C ARG A 1056 -40.42 -6.93 26.41
N ALA A 1057 -40.73 -7.54 25.27
CA ALA A 1057 -39.89 -8.54 24.62
C ALA A 1057 -38.74 -7.98 23.76
N SER A 1058 -38.89 -6.78 23.17
CA SER A 1058 -37.90 -6.25 22.20
C SER A 1058 -37.46 -4.80 22.46
N GLY A 1059 -38.19 -4.06 23.29
CA GLY A 1059 -38.02 -2.63 23.52
C GLY A 1059 -36.62 -2.26 23.99
N MET A 1060 -36.01 -3.03 24.88
CA MET A 1060 -34.64 -2.74 25.37
C MET A 1060 -33.59 -2.92 24.26
N VAL A 1061 -33.79 -3.87 23.36
CA VAL A 1061 -32.92 -4.08 22.18
C VAL A 1061 -33.09 -2.92 21.19
N VAL A 1062 -34.34 -2.52 20.93
CA VAL A 1062 -34.65 -1.35 20.07
C VAL A 1062 -34.04 -0.08 20.66
N MET A 1063 -34.17 0.14 21.97
CA MET A 1063 -33.62 1.30 22.66
C MET A 1063 -32.10 1.32 22.65
N THR A 1064 -31.45 0.16 22.77
CA THR A 1064 -29.99 0.06 22.61
C THR A 1064 -29.55 0.56 21.23
N GLY A 1065 -30.31 0.24 20.16
CA GLY A 1065 -30.03 0.75 18.81
C GLY A 1065 -30.30 2.25 18.66
N VAL A 1066 -31.47 2.72 19.11
CA VAL A 1066 -31.89 4.14 18.97
C VAL A 1066 -31.05 5.06 19.84
N ALA A 1067 -31.00 4.80 21.15
CA ALA A 1067 -30.20 5.57 22.08
C ALA A 1067 -28.71 5.44 21.74
N GLY A 1068 -28.24 4.26 21.31
CA GLY A 1068 -26.85 4.04 20.91
C GLY A 1068 -26.44 4.92 19.73
N ALA A 1069 -27.28 5.02 18.70
CA ALA A 1069 -27.03 5.91 17.58
C ALA A 1069 -26.99 7.38 18.00
N LEU A 1070 -27.93 7.82 18.85
CA LEU A 1070 -27.96 9.18 19.40
C LEU A 1070 -26.71 9.46 20.25
N ASN A 1071 -26.30 8.51 21.08
CA ASN A 1071 -25.12 8.62 21.93
C ASN A 1071 -23.84 8.71 21.11
N VAL A 1072 -23.71 7.89 20.05
CA VAL A 1072 -22.55 7.94 19.15
C VAL A 1072 -22.48 9.31 18.46
N VAL A 1073 -23.57 9.77 17.85
CA VAL A 1073 -23.63 11.08 17.18
C VAL A 1073 -23.37 12.21 18.16
N GLY A 1074 -24.05 12.20 19.32
CA GLY A 1074 -23.93 13.21 20.36
C GLY A 1074 -22.53 13.29 20.95
N SER A 1075 -21.88 12.15 21.18
CA SER A 1075 -20.51 12.08 21.71
C SER A 1075 -19.49 12.66 20.73
N PHE A 1076 -19.56 12.28 19.45
CA PHE A 1076 -18.68 12.82 18.42
C PHE A 1076 -18.95 14.30 18.14
N ALA A 1077 -20.22 14.74 18.14
CA ALA A 1077 -20.58 16.14 17.94
C ALA A 1077 -20.07 17.02 19.08
N THR A 1078 -20.27 16.57 20.33
CA THR A 1078 -19.81 17.29 21.52
C THR A 1078 -18.29 17.34 21.58
N ALA A 1079 -17.60 16.23 21.29
CA ALA A 1079 -16.14 16.19 21.21
C ALA A 1079 -15.60 17.16 20.16
N LYS A 1080 -16.13 17.10 18.93
CA LYS A 1080 -15.74 18.00 17.84
C LYS A 1080 -15.97 19.46 18.22
N PHE A 1081 -17.11 19.78 18.81
CA PHE A 1081 -17.42 21.13 19.27
C PHE A 1081 -16.40 21.61 20.31
N LEU A 1082 -16.19 20.86 21.39
CA LEU A 1082 -15.26 21.23 22.46
C LEU A 1082 -13.82 21.36 21.97
N LEU A 1083 -13.33 20.40 21.16
CA LEU A 1083 -11.98 20.44 20.61
C LEU A 1083 -11.78 21.58 19.58
N SER A 1084 -12.84 22.03 18.92
CA SER A 1084 -12.79 23.19 18.03
C SER A 1084 -12.76 24.53 18.78
N LYS A 1085 -13.40 24.60 19.95
CA LYS A 1085 -13.54 25.83 20.74
C LYS A 1085 -12.49 26.00 21.83
N LEU A 1086 -11.84 24.92 22.26
CA LEU A 1086 -10.84 24.92 23.33
C LEU A 1086 -9.48 24.41 22.79
N PRO A 1087 -8.63 25.29 22.25
CA PRO A 1087 -7.34 24.91 21.67
C PRO A 1087 -6.40 24.20 22.66
N VAL A 1088 -6.50 24.53 23.95
CA VAL A 1088 -5.74 23.87 25.02
C VAL A 1088 -6.16 22.41 25.15
N LEU A 1089 -7.47 22.12 25.11
CA LEU A 1089 -7.99 20.77 25.18
C LEU A 1089 -7.51 19.93 23.99
N ARG A 1090 -7.49 20.51 22.78
CA ARG A 1090 -6.99 19.88 21.55
C ARG A 1090 -5.49 19.54 21.56
N ARG A 1091 -4.69 20.15 22.45
CA ARG A 1091 -3.27 19.79 22.60
C ARG A 1091 -3.08 18.59 23.54
N ILE A 1092 -4.03 18.38 24.45
CA ILE A 1092 -4.01 17.35 25.49
C ILE A 1092 -4.72 16.08 25.01
N VAL A 1093 -5.90 16.25 24.41
CA VAL A 1093 -6.75 15.24 23.76
C VAL A 1093 -6.43 15.22 22.27
#